data_AF-A0A7C4J1K8-F1
#
_entry.id   AF-A0A7C4J1K8-F1
#
_cell.length_a   1.000
_cell.length_b   1.000
_cell.length_c   1.000
_cell.angle_alpha   90.00
_cell.angle_beta   90.00
_cell.angle_gamma   90.00
#
_symmetry.space_group_name_H-M   'P 1'
#
loop_
_entity.id
_entity.type
_entity.pdbx_description
1 polymer ?
#
loop_
_entity_poly.entity_id
_entity_poly.type
_entity_poly.pdbx_seq_one_letter_code
_entity_poly.pdbx_strand_id
1 'polypeptide(L)'
;MNIFEWLNRKFSYTFALCFLTIFGGWMSAVFGYYLGTSFILSEYQEMHYLMVKWMPLSVLIPTLLHYITFGFLTSIGIPAFLKPLRDINNAFKGGTLNTSLSNDELEVLYIQLSHLPMYNMIAASLFGMFCGFVLMVFGYYDMSIHGTLTILKMKIGIKIITIGVLVVVVLYGMSTYLLTEIIVNPQRALVYQELRRRNIHIYPRGLIGLRIKFSFFIILMIITLLTFAAMMEQHRLYEETRYINILTYFFVSVVAGVFLMYINSDSVMRILNEMGIVTKRISSGQDAWFRVMSYEKEFAEIEFSILEMAQEIEEHRKNMELKVEQRTEELREALASLKEKDDMIQKQLEIASNIQRSILPGRIDDWNELKFSVRYIAMEKIGGDFYDVYQIKGDKLGILVADVSGHGIPAALITSMAKISFSSATQQYDSPKRVFQEVNQNILEHIKTQDYMTAFFVVIDDDYNVTFANASHQKAILIRSDEGRTELLDTNGLFIGAIEEARETYEEKQTKLKYGDRLLLYTDGIPEAANMEREEYSVERLSDISLKNRHLPLEDFTSYIIEDVQRFKGKAPVEDDITLLVIELARDEAVDIIKQAKKLIDEHKYYEAIDYLERSLALYPNNRKLIYNLAKNYFRVNNFGKASELIEQYLSMDKRNKYAYYVGGAAYYQMMNYEKAIQMLEKAQSLDPNFTNALFALGMAYKKIGMYQDALQIFERVANIDPDNKMALFEINEIRKGLA
;
A
#
# COMPACT_ATOMS: atom_id res chain seq x y z
N MET A 1 -48.59 21.44 -33.66
CA MET A 1 -49.22 20.11 -33.52
C MET A 1 -49.00 19.38 -34.84
N ASN A 2 -48.28 18.26 -34.84
CA ASN A 2 -47.85 17.61 -36.06
C ASN A 2 -49.07 17.04 -36.81
N ILE A 3 -49.16 17.20 -38.14
CA ILE A 3 -50.30 16.72 -38.93
C ILE A 3 -50.53 15.21 -38.68
N PHE A 4 -49.44 14.46 -38.54
CA PHE A 4 -49.47 13.05 -38.18
C PHE A 4 -50.17 12.77 -36.85
N GLU A 5 -49.85 13.52 -35.79
CA GLU A 5 -50.45 13.34 -34.46
C GLU A 5 -51.94 13.66 -34.46
N TRP A 6 -52.34 14.71 -35.19
CA TRP A 6 -53.74 15.06 -35.34
C TRP A 6 -54.53 13.95 -36.04
N LEU A 7 -54.01 13.42 -37.15
CA LEU A 7 -54.62 12.30 -37.88
C LEU A 7 -54.67 11.03 -37.03
N ASN A 8 -53.60 10.73 -36.30
CA ASN A 8 -53.51 9.56 -35.42
C ASN A 8 -54.56 9.62 -34.31
N ARG A 9 -54.69 10.77 -33.63
CA ARG A 9 -55.70 10.96 -32.58
C ARG A 9 -57.14 10.89 -33.09
N LYS A 10 -57.37 11.40 -34.30
CA LYS A 10 -58.73 11.52 -34.85
C LYS A 10 -59.21 10.26 -35.55
N PHE A 11 -58.32 9.47 -36.14
CA PHE A 11 -58.67 8.31 -36.96
C PHE A 11 -57.94 7.05 -36.49
N SER A 12 -56.66 6.90 -36.83
CA SER A 12 -55.80 5.79 -36.40
C SER A 12 -54.34 6.04 -36.80
N TYR A 13 -53.39 5.34 -36.18
CA TYR A 13 -51.97 5.45 -36.46
C TYR A 13 -51.65 5.03 -37.90
N THR A 14 -52.18 3.89 -38.34
CA THR A 14 -51.92 3.35 -39.67
C THR A 14 -52.54 4.21 -40.77
N PHE A 15 -53.67 4.89 -40.51
CA PHE A 15 -54.25 5.83 -41.47
C PHE A 15 -53.41 7.10 -41.58
N ALA A 16 -52.98 7.67 -40.45
CA ALA A 16 -52.12 8.85 -40.43
C ALA A 16 -50.83 8.61 -41.23
N LEU A 17 -50.28 7.41 -41.12
CA LEU A 17 -49.15 6.95 -41.90
C LEU A 17 -49.48 6.91 -43.41
N CYS A 18 -50.52 6.17 -43.78
CA CYS A 18 -50.94 6.01 -45.18
C CYS A 18 -51.21 7.36 -45.87
N PHE A 19 -51.87 8.27 -45.16
CA PHE A 19 -52.19 9.62 -45.62
C PHE A 19 -50.94 10.43 -45.98
N LEU A 20 -49.86 10.32 -45.19
CA LEU A 20 -48.61 11.02 -45.48
C LEU A 20 -47.82 10.35 -46.60
N THR A 21 -47.87 9.02 -46.70
CA THR A 21 -47.10 8.29 -47.72
C THR A 21 -47.69 8.38 -49.12
N ILE A 22 -48.98 8.69 -49.27
CA ILE A 22 -49.66 8.75 -50.59
C ILE A 22 -49.10 9.82 -51.52
N PHE A 23 -48.42 10.84 -50.97
CA PHE A 23 -47.81 11.91 -51.76
C PHE A 23 -46.78 11.33 -52.75
N GLY A 24 -46.10 10.26 -52.37
CA GLY A 24 -45.21 9.49 -53.26
C GLY A 24 -45.96 8.86 -54.44
N GLY A 25 -47.24 8.50 -54.25
CA GLY A 25 -48.10 7.93 -55.29
C GLY A 25 -48.50 8.95 -56.35
N TRP A 26 -48.87 10.17 -55.93
CA TRP A 26 -49.15 11.28 -56.86
C TRP A 26 -47.94 11.65 -57.70
N MET A 27 -46.76 11.78 -57.06
CA MET A 27 -45.51 12.00 -57.78
C MET A 27 -45.23 10.86 -58.78
N SER A 28 -45.35 9.61 -58.33
CA SER A 28 -45.12 8.44 -59.18
C SER A 28 -46.09 8.36 -60.36
N ALA A 29 -47.34 8.77 -60.18
CA ALA A 29 -48.34 8.83 -61.25
C ALA A 29 -47.94 9.83 -62.35
N VAL A 30 -47.37 10.99 -61.97
CA VAL A 30 -46.83 11.96 -62.93
C VAL A 30 -45.65 11.36 -63.71
N PHE A 31 -44.71 10.70 -63.04
CA PHE A 31 -43.60 10.01 -63.73
C PHE A 31 -44.07 8.89 -64.66
N GLY A 32 -44.99 8.04 -64.19
CA GLY A 32 -45.55 6.94 -64.96
C GLY A 32 -46.30 7.45 -66.20
N TYR A 33 -46.98 8.59 -66.08
CA TYR A 33 -47.65 9.25 -67.19
C TYR A 33 -46.66 9.74 -68.27
N TYR A 34 -45.61 10.48 -67.89
CA TYR A 34 -44.63 10.99 -68.84
C TYR A 34 -43.85 9.86 -69.52
N LEU A 35 -43.45 8.82 -68.78
CA LEU A 35 -42.78 7.66 -69.36
C LEU A 35 -43.69 6.83 -70.27
N GLY A 36 -44.93 6.58 -69.84
CA GLY A 36 -45.89 5.81 -70.63
C GLY A 36 -46.19 6.48 -71.97
N THR A 37 -46.16 7.81 -72.02
CA THR A 37 -46.47 8.60 -73.22
C THR A 37 -45.24 8.93 -74.07
N SER A 38 -44.01 8.88 -73.53
CA SER A 38 -42.78 9.28 -74.25
C SER A 38 -42.35 8.32 -75.36
N PHE A 39 -42.78 7.06 -75.35
CA PHE A 39 -42.38 6.04 -76.33
C PHE A 39 -43.35 5.88 -77.50
N ILE A 40 -44.30 6.80 -77.68
CA ILE A 40 -45.36 6.68 -78.68
C ILE A 40 -45.24 7.75 -79.75
N LEU A 41 -45.29 7.28 -80.99
CA LEU A 41 -44.99 8.04 -82.19
C LEU A 41 -46.25 8.38 -83.02
N SER A 42 -47.45 7.89 -82.66
CA SER A 42 -48.70 8.16 -83.42
C SER A 42 -49.92 8.33 -82.50
N GLU A 43 -50.88 9.20 -82.88
CA GLU A 43 -52.16 9.47 -82.16
C GLU A 43 -52.03 10.01 -80.71
N TYR A 44 -50.96 10.77 -80.44
CA TYR A 44 -50.61 11.26 -79.10
C TYR A 44 -51.69 12.13 -78.44
N GLN A 45 -52.32 13.05 -79.19
CA GLN A 45 -53.20 14.08 -78.62
C GLN A 45 -54.51 13.53 -78.04
N GLU A 46 -55.15 12.57 -78.72
CA GLU A 46 -56.41 11.99 -78.24
C GLU A 46 -56.18 11.08 -77.02
N MET A 47 -55.12 10.26 -77.05
CA MET A 47 -54.76 9.41 -75.92
C MET A 47 -54.35 10.24 -74.70
N HIS A 48 -53.60 11.33 -74.90
CA HIS A 48 -53.28 12.31 -73.87
C HIS A 48 -54.55 12.87 -73.21
N TYR A 49 -55.51 13.34 -74.01
CA TYR A 49 -56.77 13.89 -73.50
C TYR A 49 -57.55 12.87 -72.64
N LEU A 50 -57.67 11.63 -73.12
CA LEU A 50 -58.38 10.58 -72.40
C LEU A 50 -57.73 10.24 -71.05
N MET A 51 -56.39 10.16 -71.03
CA MET A 51 -55.66 9.88 -69.80
C MET A 51 -55.77 11.01 -68.79
N VAL A 52 -55.59 12.27 -69.22
CA VAL A 52 -55.71 13.43 -68.33
C VAL A 52 -57.13 13.57 -67.77
N LYS A 53 -58.17 13.32 -68.59
CA LYS A 53 -59.58 13.38 -68.17
C LYS A 53 -59.90 12.40 -67.05
N TRP A 54 -59.47 11.15 -67.17
CA TRP A 54 -59.87 10.08 -66.24
C TRP A 54 -58.87 9.83 -65.10
N MET A 55 -57.63 10.30 -65.21
CA MET A 55 -56.60 10.14 -64.19
C MET A 55 -57.05 10.54 -62.77
N PRO A 56 -57.74 11.68 -62.52
CA PRO A 56 -58.15 12.06 -61.17
C PRO A 56 -59.06 11.02 -60.50
N LEU A 57 -60.05 10.47 -61.22
CA LEU A 57 -60.96 9.45 -60.68
C LEU A 57 -60.26 8.10 -60.52
N SER A 58 -59.39 7.74 -61.47
CA SER A 58 -58.59 6.52 -61.41
C SER A 58 -57.59 6.49 -60.27
N VAL A 59 -57.16 7.66 -59.76
CA VAL A 59 -56.31 7.76 -58.55
C VAL A 59 -57.16 7.86 -57.27
N LEU A 60 -58.27 8.61 -57.31
CA LEU A 60 -59.11 8.85 -56.12
C LEU A 60 -59.74 7.56 -55.57
N ILE A 61 -60.31 6.71 -56.44
CA ILE A 61 -61.01 5.49 -56.01
C ILE A 61 -60.04 4.52 -55.28
N PRO A 62 -58.88 4.14 -55.85
CA PRO A 62 -57.92 3.29 -55.16
C PRO A 62 -57.33 3.93 -53.90
N THR A 63 -57.13 5.25 -53.89
CA THR A 63 -56.64 6.00 -52.72
C THR A 63 -57.61 5.88 -51.54
N LEU A 64 -58.92 6.05 -51.76
CA LEU A 64 -59.92 5.89 -50.70
C LEU A 64 -59.96 4.46 -50.16
N LEU A 65 -59.82 3.46 -51.03
CA LEU A 65 -59.71 2.06 -50.59
C LEU A 65 -58.44 1.82 -49.78
N HIS A 66 -57.29 2.39 -50.19
CA HIS A 66 -56.04 2.32 -49.43
C HIS A 66 -56.22 2.91 -48.02
N TYR A 67 -56.86 4.08 -47.90
CA TYR A 67 -57.19 4.69 -46.62
C TYR A 67 -58.11 3.83 -45.74
N ILE A 68 -59.15 3.23 -46.32
CA ILE A 68 -60.06 2.36 -45.57
C ILE A 68 -59.30 1.13 -45.06
N THR A 69 -58.48 0.49 -45.89
CA THR A 69 -57.69 -0.68 -45.47
C THR A 69 -56.72 -0.36 -44.33
N PHE A 70 -56.19 0.88 -44.28
CA PHE A 70 -55.31 1.38 -43.24
C PHE A 70 -56.04 2.05 -42.06
N GLY A 71 -57.36 1.92 -41.94
CA GLY A 71 -58.08 2.32 -40.73
C GLY A 71 -58.62 3.74 -40.73
N PHE A 72 -58.97 4.30 -41.90
CA PHE A 72 -59.67 5.60 -41.98
C PHE A 72 -61.02 5.60 -41.23
N LEU A 73 -61.73 4.48 -41.23
CA LEU A 73 -63.05 4.35 -40.59
C LEU A 73 -62.98 3.88 -39.13
N THR A 74 -61.78 3.82 -38.53
CA THR A 74 -61.60 3.34 -37.15
C THR A 74 -62.26 4.23 -36.12
N SER A 75 -62.37 5.54 -36.38
CA SER A 75 -63.05 6.51 -35.52
C SER A 75 -64.57 6.28 -35.38
N ILE A 76 -65.19 5.61 -36.35
CA ILE A 76 -66.63 5.26 -36.33
C ILE A 76 -66.86 3.77 -36.01
N GLY A 77 -65.84 3.08 -35.48
CA GLY A 77 -65.95 1.69 -35.00
C GLY A 77 -65.62 0.60 -36.03
N ILE A 78 -65.21 0.95 -37.25
CA ILE A 78 -64.80 -0.03 -38.27
C ILE A 78 -63.27 -0.22 -38.22
N PRO A 79 -62.76 -1.37 -37.75
CA PRO A 79 -61.32 -1.56 -37.58
C PRO A 79 -60.61 -1.71 -38.94
N ALA A 80 -59.29 -1.47 -38.96
CA ALA A 80 -58.45 -1.76 -40.12
C ALA A 80 -58.58 -3.24 -40.54
N PHE A 81 -58.50 -3.53 -41.84
CA PHE A 81 -58.86 -4.86 -42.36
C PHE A 81 -57.83 -5.94 -42.00
N LEU A 82 -56.55 -5.58 -41.92
CA LEU A 82 -55.48 -6.51 -41.61
C LEU A 82 -55.23 -6.57 -40.10
N LYS A 83 -55.09 -7.78 -39.54
CA LYS A 83 -54.78 -7.99 -38.12
C LYS A 83 -53.56 -7.18 -37.62
N PRO A 84 -52.40 -7.18 -38.31
CA PRO A 84 -51.25 -6.38 -37.88
C PRO A 84 -51.53 -4.88 -37.74
N LEU A 85 -52.38 -4.31 -38.60
CA LEU A 85 -52.73 -2.89 -38.54
C LEU A 85 -53.64 -2.59 -37.34
N ARG A 86 -54.56 -3.50 -37.02
CA ARG A 86 -55.43 -3.39 -35.83
C ARG A 86 -54.61 -3.42 -34.54
N ASP A 87 -53.68 -4.37 -34.45
CA ASP A 87 -52.83 -4.54 -33.27
C ASP A 87 -51.97 -3.29 -33.03
N ILE A 88 -51.38 -2.71 -34.08
CA ILE A 88 -50.65 -1.43 -34.00
C ILE A 88 -51.57 -0.28 -33.56
N ASN A 89 -52.76 -0.17 -34.13
CA ASN A 89 -53.72 0.88 -33.78
C ASN A 89 -54.23 0.77 -32.33
N ASN A 90 -54.32 -0.45 -31.80
CA ASN A 90 -54.70 -0.70 -30.42
C ASN A 90 -53.55 -0.38 -29.44
N ALA A 91 -52.31 -0.62 -29.86
CA ALA A 91 -51.12 -0.38 -29.04
C ALA A 91 -50.73 1.09 -28.91
N PHE A 92 -51.04 1.92 -29.91
CA PHE A 92 -50.74 3.36 -29.89
C PHE A 92 -52.01 4.21 -29.84
N LYS A 93 -52.16 5.01 -28.79
CA LYS A 93 -53.18 6.07 -28.72
C LYS A 93 -52.51 7.43 -28.71
N GLY A 94 -52.74 8.25 -29.73
CA GLY A 94 -52.20 9.61 -29.79
C GLY A 94 -50.67 9.73 -29.76
N GLY A 95 -49.95 8.67 -30.15
CA GLY A 95 -48.49 8.62 -30.22
C GLY A 95 -47.81 7.99 -29.00
N THR A 96 -48.55 7.68 -27.93
CA THR A 96 -48.01 7.00 -26.75
C THR A 96 -48.29 5.50 -26.79
N LEU A 97 -47.26 4.71 -26.49
CA LEU A 97 -47.35 3.26 -26.36
C LEU A 97 -48.15 2.90 -25.11
N ASN A 98 -49.08 1.94 -25.23
CA ASN A 98 -49.72 1.35 -24.08
C ASN A 98 -48.73 0.47 -23.29
N THR A 99 -48.27 0.93 -22.14
CA THR A 99 -47.31 0.20 -21.30
C THR A 99 -47.93 -1.01 -20.57
N SER A 100 -49.27 -1.15 -20.58
CA SER A 100 -49.96 -2.30 -19.97
C SER A 100 -49.90 -3.58 -20.80
N LEU A 101 -49.28 -3.55 -21.98
CA LEU A 101 -49.13 -4.74 -22.84
C LEU A 101 -48.27 -5.81 -22.15
N SER A 102 -48.67 -7.06 -22.31
CA SER A 102 -47.89 -8.22 -21.89
C SER A 102 -46.60 -8.36 -22.72
N ASN A 103 -45.69 -9.21 -22.26
CA ASN A 103 -44.41 -9.43 -22.93
C ASN A 103 -44.60 -9.98 -24.35
N ASP A 104 -45.50 -10.94 -24.54
CA ASP A 104 -45.83 -11.52 -25.85
C ASP A 104 -46.47 -10.48 -26.78
N GLU A 105 -47.36 -9.63 -26.26
CA GLU A 105 -47.99 -8.57 -27.04
C GLU A 105 -46.98 -7.51 -27.49
N LEU A 106 -45.99 -7.18 -26.66
CA LEU A 106 -44.91 -6.25 -27.02
C LEU A 106 -43.99 -6.82 -28.10
N GLU A 107 -43.65 -8.12 -28.02
CA GLU A 107 -42.85 -8.78 -29.05
C GLU A 107 -43.59 -8.83 -30.39
N VAL A 108 -44.87 -9.21 -30.36
CA VAL A 108 -45.72 -9.22 -31.55
C VAL A 108 -45.83 -7.81 -32.14
N LEU A 109 -46.04 -6.78 -31.30
CA LEU A 109 -46.10 -5.39 -31.73
C LEU A 109 -44.79 -4.94 -32.39
N TYR A 110 -43.63 -5.28 -31.80
CA TYR A 110 -42.32 -4.97 -32.37
C TYR A 110 -42.15 -5.59 -33.75
N ILE A 111 -42.54 -6.87 -33.91
CA ILE A 111 -42.52 -7.57 -35.18
C ILE A 111 -43.42 -6.88 -36.21
N GLN A 112 -44.62 -6.47 -35.82
CA GLN A 112 -45.58 -5.83 -36.71
C GLN A 112 -45.12 -4.43 -37.15
N LEU A 113 -44.57 -3.62 -36.24
CA LEU A 113 -43.96 -2.32 -36.58
C LEU A 113 -42.74 -2.48 -37.48
N SER A 114 -41.97 -3.56 -37.30
CA SER A 114 -40.84 -3.87 -38.16
C SER A 114 -41.28 -4.20 -39.58
N HIS A 115 -42.41 -4.89 -39.77
CA HIS A 115 -42.96 -5.26 -41.08
C HIS A 115 -43.83 -4.18 -41.74
N LEU A 116 -44.24 -3.15 -40.99
CA LEU A 116 -45.17 -2.12 -41.49
C LEU A 116 -44.70 -1.39 -42.76
N PRO A 117 -43.42 -1.02 -42.94
CA PRO A 117 -42.93 -0.46 -44.20
C PRO A 117 -43.14 -1.39 -45.40
N MET A 118 -42.94 -2.69 -45.22
CA MET A 118 -43.16 -3.70 -46.26
C MET A 118 -44.65 -3.85 -46.58
N TYR A 119 -45.51 -3.89 -45.56
CA TYR A 119 -46.96 -3.95 -45.76
C TYR A 119 -47.49 -2.74 -46.52
N ASN A 120 -47.01 -1.54 -46.18
CA ASN A 120 -47.42 -0.32 -46.87
C ASN A 120 -46.89 -0.26 -48.30
N MET A 121 -45.64 -0.71 -48.54
CA MET A 121 -45.07 -0.84 -49.88
C MET A 121 -45.91 -1.78 -50.77
N ILE A 122 -46.23 -2.99 -50.28
CA ILE A 122 -47.01 -3.97 -51.04
C ILE A 122 -48.41 -3.43 -51.33
N ALA A 123 -49.07 -2.83 -50.33
CA ALA A 123 -50.38 -2.22 -50.51
C ALA A 123 -50.34 -1.09 -51.54
N ALA A 124 -49.37 -0.17 -51.43
CA ALA A 124 -49.17 0.92 -52.38
C ALA A 124 -48.98 0.41 -53.81
N SER A 125 -48.15 -0.62 -54.01
CA SER A 125 -47.95 -1.27 -55.31
C SER A 125 -49.23 -1.88 -55.86
N LEU A 126 -50.01 -2.60 -55.04
CA LEU A 126 -51.28 -3.20 -55.44
C LEU A 126 -52.31 -2.13 -55.83
N PHE A 127 -52.47 -1.08 -55.01
CA PHE A 127 -53.38 0.02 -55.32
C PHE A 127 -52.92 0.84 -56.52
N GLY A 128 -51.60 0.98 -56.74
CA GLY A 128 -51.04 1.59 -57.95
C GLY A 128 -51.36 0.82 -59.22
N MET A 129 -51.30 -0.52 -59.18
CA MET A 129 -51.78 -1.36 -60.29
C MET A 129 -53.30 -1.21 -60.50
N PHE A 130 -54.05 -1.13 -59.41
CA PHE A 130 -55.50 -0.92 -59.47
C PHE A 130 -55.86 0.43 -60.10
N CYS A 131 -55.09 1.50 -59.86
CA CYS A 131 -55.25 2.78 -60.57
C CYS A 131 -55.16 2.61 -62.09
N GLY A 132 -54.17 1.85 -62.58
CA GLY A 132 -54.02 1.57 -64.00
C GLY A 132 -55.18 0.77 -64.59
N PHE A 133 -55.68 -0.22 -63.84
CA PHE A 133 -56.87 -0.98 -64.23
C PHE A 133 -58.11 -0.09 -64.34
N VAL A 134 -58.36 0.75 -63.33
CA VAL A 134 -59.50 1.70 -63.33
C VAL A 134 -59.39 2.69 -64.48
N LEU A 135 -58.18 3.20 -64.76
CA LEU A 135 -57.92 4.07 -65.93
C LEU A 135 -58.22 3.38 -67.26
N MET A 136 -57.89 2.09 -67.38
CA MET A 136 -58.19 1.29 -68.56
C MET A 136 -59.70 1.10 -68.75
N VAL A 137 -60.44 0.83 -67.67
CA VAL A 137 -61.91 0.64 -67.69
C VAL A 137 -62.61 1.93 -68.08
N PHE A 138 -62.28 3.07 -67.45
CA PHE A 138 -62.88 4.35 -67.80
C PHE A 138 -62.51 4.80 -69.21
N GLY A 139 -61.26 4.60 -69.63
CA GLY A 139 -60.82 4.88 -70.99
C GLY A 139 -61.60 4.08 -72.03
N TYR A 140 -61.78 2.77 -71.79
CA TYR A 140 -62.57 1.89 -72.65
C TYR A 140 -64.04 2.34 -72.73
N TYR A 141 -64.64 2.66 -71.59
CA TYR A 141 -66.04 3.09 -71.52
C TYR A 141 -66.28 4.41 -72.26
N ASP A 142 -65.39 5.39 -72.08
CA ASP A 142 -65.46 6.69 -72.74
C ASP A 142 -65.30 6.56 -74.27
N MET A 143 -64.35 5.74 -74.74
CA MET A 143 -64.18 5.43 -76.17
C MET A 143 -65.41 4.71 -76.76
N SER A 144 -66.04 3.82 -75.97
CA SER A 144 -67.23 3.08 -76.39
C SER A 144 -68.45 4.01 -76.57
N ILE A 145 -68.68 4.92 -75.63
CA ILE A 145 -69.79 5.89 -75.70
C ILE A 145 -69.64 6.85 -76.89
N HIS A 146 -68.43 7.35 -77.13
CA HIS A 146 -68.19 8.33 -78.20
C HIS A 146 -67.95 7.69 -79.58
N GLY A 147 -68.01 6.36 -79.68
CA GLY A 147 -67.83 5.63 -80.94
C GLY A 147 -66.41 5.68 -81.52
N THR A 148 -65.40 6.06 -80.72
CA THR A 148 -64.00 6.23 -81.15
C THR A 148 -63.14 4.98 -80.96
N LEU A 149 -63.74 3.87 -80.51
CA LEU A 149 -63.05 2.63 -80.17
C LEU A 149 -62.49 1.93 -81.41
N THR A 150 -61.16 1.84 -81.52
CA THR A 150 -60.45 1.01 -82.51
C THR A 150 -59.49 0.04 -81.84
N ILE A 151 -59.20 -1.09 -82.51
CA ILE A 151 -58.23 -2.09 -82.02
C ILE A 151 -56.84 -1.46 -81.84
N LEU A 152 -56.46 -0.53 -82.72
CA LEU A 152 -55.19 0.17 -82.65
C LEU A 152 -55.11 1.05 -81.39
N LYS A 153 -56.12 1.89 -81.14
CA LYS A 153 -56.20 2.77 -79.96
C LYS A 153 -56.22 1.98 -78.65
N MET A 154 -56.94 0.86 -78.62
CA MET A 154 -56.95 -0.04 -77.45
C MET A 154 -55.56 -0.63 -77.18
N LYS A 155 -54.85 -1.11 -78.22
CA LYS A 155 -53.47 -1.64 -78.08
C LYS A 155 -52.49 -0.56 -77.60
N ILE A 156 -52.62 0.67 -78.10
CA ILE A 156 -51.78 1.79 -77.69
C ILE A 156 -52.07 2.16 -76.23
N GLY A 157 -53.34 2.31 -75.84
CA GLY A 157 -53.74 2.61 -74.46
C GLY A 157 -53.29 1.56 -73.46
N ILE A 158 -53.43 0.27 -73.79
CA ILE A 158 -52.92 -0.82 -72.93
C ILE A 158 -51.41 -0.68 -72.75
N LYS A 159 -50.63 -0.47 -73.82
CA LYS A 159 -49.17 -0.30 -73.73
C LYS A 159 -48.77 0.89 -72.84
N ILE A 160 -49.41 2.05 -72.99
CA ILE A 160 -49.15 3.24 -72.15
C ILE A 160 -49.38 2.90 -70.69
N ILE A 161 -50.57 2.36 -70.40
CA ILE A 161 -50.99 2.06 -69.03
C ILE A 161 -50.07 1.01 -68.42
N THR A 162 -49.68 -0.03 -69.16
CA THR A 162 -48.75 -1.06 -68.66
C THR A 162 -47.38 -0.48 -68.33
N ILE A 163 -46.79 0.35 -69.20
CA ILE A 163 -45.47 0.98 -68.95
C ILE A 163 -45.57 1.96 -67.77
N GLY A 164 -46.63 2.77 -67.71
CA GLY A 164 -46.85 3.71 -66.62
C GLY A 164 -47.07 3.01 -65.28
N VAL A 165 -47.87 1.93 -65.25
CA VAL A 165 -48.12 1.13 -64.05
C VAL A 165 -46.84 0.48 -63.54
N LEU A 166 -45.99 -0.07 -64.42
CA LEU A 166 -44.73 -0.68 -64.02
C LEU A 166 -43.86 0.29 -63.20
N VAL A 167 -43.79 1.55 -63.64
CA VAL A 167 -43.02 2.59 -62.96
C VAL A 167 -43.72 3.12 -61.72
N VAL A 168 -45.04 3.26 -61.74
CA VAL A 168 -45.82 3.60 -60.54
C VAL A 168 -45.60 2.54 -59.47
N VAL A 169 -45.62 1.25 -59.79
CA VAL A 169 -45.40 0.17 -58.81
C VAL A 169 -44.04 0.29 -58.14
N VAL A 170 -42.97 0.50 -58.92
CA VAL A 170 -41.61 0.60 -58.38
C VAL A 170 -41.45 1.90 -57.57
N LEU A 171 -41.85 3.05 -58.11
CA LEU A 171 -41.65 4.34 -57.46
C LEU A 171 -42.60 4.58 -56.29
N TYR A 172 -43.88 4.25 -56.44
CA TYR A 172 -44.85 4.42 -55.37
C TYR A 172 -44.56 3.46 -54.24
N GLY A 173 -44.26 2.19 -54.55
CA GLY A 173 -43.88 1.20 -53.55
C GLY A 173 -42.67 1.65 -52.74
N MET A 174 -41.53 1.94 -53.40
CA MET A 174 -40.30 2.27 -52.69
C MET A 174 -40.34 3.64 -51.99
N SER A 175 -40.98 4.66 -52.56
CA SER A 175 -41.16 5.95 -51.87
C SER A 175 -42.05 5.79 -50.62
N THR A 176 -43.10 4.97 -50.71
CA THR A 176 -43.94 4.62 -49.57
C THR A 176 -43.16 3.86 -48.51
N TYR A 177 -42.29 2.92 -48.90
CA TYR A 177 -41.41 2.20 -47.99
C TYR A 177 -40.52 3.18 -47.20
N LEU A 178 -39.78 4.05 -47.90
CA LEU A 178 -38.84 5.01 -47.29
C LEU A 178 -39.53 5.99 -46.35
N LEU A 179 -40.68 6.54 -46.76
CA LEU A 179 -41.45 7.45 -45.90
C LEU A 179 -42.03 6.71 -44.68
N THR A 180 -42.50 5.48 -44.87
CA THR A 180 -43.04 4.68 -43.77
C THR A 180 -41.98 4.38 -42.73
N GLU A 181 -40.78 4.02 -43.19
CA GLU A 181 -39.64 3.75 -42.34
C GLU A 181 -39.33 4.94 -41.42
N ILE A 182 -39.21 6.14 -41.98
CA ILE A 182 -38.89 7.36 -41.22
C ILE A 182 -39.95 7.67 -40.17
N ILE A 183 -41.23 7.50 -40.52
CA ILE A 183 -42.35 7.82 -39.63
C ILE A 183 -42.46 6.81 -38.48
N VAL A 184 -42.18 5.52 -38.73
CA VAL A 184 -42.41 4.43 -37.78
C VAL A 184 -41.20 4.14 -36.89
N ASN A 185 -40.00 4.54 -37.31
CA ASN A 185 -38.76 4.22 -36.61
C ASN A 185 -38.74 4.63 -35.13
N PRO A 186 -39.14 5.87 -34.75
CA PRO A 186 -39.14 6.28 -33.35
C PRO A 186 -40.02 5.41 -32.46
N GLN A 187 -41.19 4.98 -32.95
CA GLN A 187 -42.12 4.13 -32.21
C GLN A 187 -41.60 2.70 -32.12
N ARG A 188 -40.95 2.20 -33.17
CA ARG A 188 -40.30 0.89 -33.14
C ARG A 188 -39.15 0.86 -32.12
N ALA A 189 -38.33 1.90 -32.08
CA ALA A 189 -37.25 2.03 -31.10
C ALA A 189 -37.80 2.11 -29.66
N LEU A 190 -38.90 2.84 -29.43
CA LEU A 190 -39.58 2.90 -28.14
C LEU A 190 -40.03 1.50 -27.65
N VAL A 191 -40.67 0.70 -28.52
CA VAL A 191 -41.10 -0.67 -28.17
C VAL A 191 -39.89 -1.56 -27.87
N TYR A 192 -38.81 -1.44 -28.65
CA TYR A 192 -37.59 -2.20 -28.42
C TYR A 192 -36.91 -1.87 -27.09
N GLN A 193 -36.88 -0.59 -26.72
CA GLN A 193 -36.36 -0.16 -25.41
C GLN A 193 -37.18 -0.75 -24.26
N GLU A 194 -38.51 -0.78 -24.38
CA GLU A 194 -39.37 -1.37 -23.36
C GLU A 194 -39.16 -2.90 -23.24
N LEU A 195 -38.95 -3.59 -24.36
CA LEU A 195 -38.58 -5.01 -24.37
C LEU A 195 -37.25 -5.25 -23.62
N ARG A 196 -36.22 -4.44 -23.89
CA ARG A 196 -34.92 -4.50 -23.18
C ARG A 196 -35.05 -4.17 -21.69
N ARG A 197 -35.87 -3.17 -21.33
CA ARG A 197 -36.15 -2.82 -19.92
C ARG A 197 -36.76 -3.99 -19.15
N ARG A 198 -37.55 -4.83 -19.83
CA ARG A 198 -38.12 -6.08 -19.28
C ARG A 198 -37.20 -7.29 -19.41
N ASN A 199 -35.94 -7.09 -19.80
CA ASN A 199 -34.91 -8.11 -19.99
C ASN A 199 -35.24 -9.13 -21.10
N ILE A 200 -36.05 -8.74 -22.09
CA ILE A 200 -36.43 -9.56 -23.23
C ILE A 200 -35.49 -9.26 -24.39
N HIS A 201 -34.78 -10.28 -24.86
CA HIS A 201 -33.76 -10.17 -25.89
C HIS A 201 -34.35 -10.57 -27.24
N ILE A 202 -34.52 -9.60 -28.13
CA ILE A 202 -35.01 -9.83 -29.49
C ILE A 202 -33.98 -9.27 -30.47
N TYR A 203 -33.65 -10.06 -31.48
CA TYR A 203 -32.77 -9.65 -32.55
C TYR A 203 -33.46 -8.60 -33.44
N PRO A 204 -32.82 -7.44 -33.72
CA PRO A 204 -33.44 -6.40 -34.50
C PRO A 204 -33.69 -6.86 -35.94
N ARG A 205 -34.89 -6.61 -36.44
CA ARG A 205 -35.29 -7.06 -37.78
C ARG A 205 -35.00 -5.98 -38.81
N GLY A 206 -33.97 -6.22 -39.62
CA GLY A 206 -33.76 -5.51 -40.87
C GLY A 206 -34.60 -6.11 -42.00
N LEU A 207 -35.20 -5.27 -42.83
CA LEU A 207 -36.03 -5.73 -43.96
C LEU A 207 -35.32 -5.57 -45.30
N ILE A 208 -34.98 -4.32 -45.65
CA ILE A 208 -34.36 -3.97 -46.91
C ILE A 208 -32.95 -3.48 -46.62
N GLY A 209 -31.95 -4.17 -47.18
CA GLY A 209 -30.56 -3.77 -47.04
C GLY A 209 -30.25 -2.43 -47.72
N LEU A 210 -29.22 -1.75 -47.22
CA LEU A 210 -28.80 -0.45 -47.74
C LEU A 210 -28.51 -0.49 -49.25
N ARG A 211 -27.96 -1.62 -49.74
CA ARG A 211 -27.69 -1.87 -51.17
C ARG A 211 -28.93 -1.77 -52.06
N ILE A 212 -30.08 -2.26 -51.59
CA ILE A 212 -31.33 -2.22 -52.36
C ILE A 212 -31.83 -0.77 -52.47
N LYS A 213 -31.73 0.02 -51.40
CA LYS A 213 -32.10 1.45 -51.42
C LYS A 213 -31.26 2.21 -52.45
N PHE A 214 -29.93 2.07 -52.41
CA PHE A 214 -29.06 2.71 -53.41
C PHE A 214 -29.33 2.21 -54.84
N SER A 215 -29.60 0.92 -55.01
CA SER A 215 -29.94 0.36 -56.33
C SER A 215 -31.23 0.96 -56.89
N PHE A 216 -32.24 1.20 -56.05
CA PHE A 216 -33.47 1.91 -56.43
C PHE A 216 -33.21 3.33 -56.93
N PHE A 217 -32.32 4.09 -56.28
CA PHE A 217 -31.95 5.44 -56.73
C PHE A 217 -31.26 5.43 -58.09
N ILE A 218 -30.37 4.46 -58.33
CA ILE A 218 -29.71 4.28 -59.62
C ILE A 218 -30.75 3.96 -60.70
N ILE A 219 -31.69 3.04 -60.41
CA ILE A 219 -32.77 2.69 -61.33
C ILE A 219 -33.66 3.90 -61.63
N LEU A 220 -34.04 4.67 -60.62
CA LEU A 220 -34.83 5.89 -60.78
C LEU A 220 -34.10 6.91 -61.66
N MET A 221 -32.81 7.16 -61.39
CA MET A 221 -32.00 8.06 -62.20
C MET A 221 -31.95 7.60 -63.67
N ILE A 222 -31.74 6.31 -63.94
CA ILE A 222 -31.75 5.75 -65.29
C ILE A 222 -33.11 5.95 -65.95
N ILE A 223 -34.22 5.65 -65.26
CA ILE A 223 -35.58 5.86 -65.77
C ILE A 223 -35.82 7.34 -66.09
N THR A 224 -35.39 8.26 -65.23
CA THR A 224 -35.56 9.69 -65.48
C THR A 224 -34.81 10.18 -66.71
N LEU A 225 -33.56 9.74 -66.89
CA LEU A 225 -32.74 10.10 -68.05
C LEU A 225 -33.28 9.49 -69.34
N LEU A 226 -33.73 8.23 -69.31
CA LEU A 226 -34.34 7.57 -70.46
C LEU A 226 -35.65 8.24 -70.88
N THR A 227 -36.50 8.63 -69.91
CA THR A 227 -37.74 9.36 -70.20
C THR A 227 -37.43 10.71 -70.83
N PHE A 228 -36.47 11.46 -70.28
CA PHE A 228 -36.06 12.74 -70.81
C PHE A 228 -35.53 12.61 -72.24
N ALA A 229 -34.66 11.62 -72.50
CA ALA A 229 -34.14 11.34 -73.83
C ALA A 229 -35.25 10.96 -74.82
N ALA A 230 -36.20 10.11 -74.41
CA ALA A 230 -37.35 9.71 -75.23
C ALA A 230 -38.24 10.91 -75.59
N MET A 231 -38.52 11.80 -74.62
CA MET A 231 -39.30 13.02 -74.88
C MET A 231 -38.58 14.00 -75.81
N MET A 232 -37.26 14.14 -75.69
CA MET A 232 -36.44 14.96 -76.60
C MET A 232 -36.47 14.42 -78.04
N GLU A 233 -36.34 13.11 -78.20
CA GLU A 233 -36.40 12.46 -79.51
C GLU A 233 -37.81 12.55 -80.14
N GLN A 234 -38.86 12.40 -79.32
CA GLN A 234 -40.24 12.60 -79.77
C GLN A 234 -40.47 14.03 -80.28
N HIS A 235 -39.93 15.03 -79.60
CA HIS A 235 -40.00 16.43 -80.04
C HIS A 235 -39.26 16.67 -81.36
N ARG A 236 -38.07 16.07 -81.51
CA ARG A 236 -37.28 16.15 -82.76
C ARG A 236 -38.03 15.59 -83.96
N LEU A 237 -38.83 14.53 -83.78
CA LEU A 237 -39.49 13.81 -84.87
C LEU A 237 -40.83 14.42 -85.29
N TYR A 238 -41.60 15.02 -84.38
CA TYR A 238 -42.99 15.41 -84.64
C TYR A 238 -43.28 16.90 -84.50
N GLU A 239 -42.39 17.72 -83.92
CA GLU A 239 -42.60 19.14 -83.56
C GLU A 239 -43.87 19.45 -82.71
N GLU A 240 -44.73 18.45 -82.42
CA GLU A 240 -45.99 18.59 -81.69
C GLU A 240 -45.82 18.66 -80.17
N THR A 241 -44.75 18.09 -79.60
CA THR A 241 -44.51 18.13 -78.16
C THR A 241 -44.06 19.53 -77.74
N ARG A 242 -44.88 20.24 -76.96
CA ARG A 242 -44.52 21.56 -76.41
C ARG A 242 -43.28 21.45 -75.53
N TYR A 243 -42.26 22.29 -75.76
CA TYR A 243 -41.07 22.43 -74.89
C TYR A 243 -41.40 22.53 -73.40
N ILE A 244 -42.57 23.08 -73.09
CA ILE A 244 -43.14 23.19 -71.74
C ILE A 244 -43.23 21.82 -71.05
N ASN A 245 -43.62 20.74 -71.74
CA ASN A 245 -43.77 19.42 -71.13
C ASN A 245 -42.42 18.80 -70.77
N ILE A 246 -41.41 18.95 -71.63
CA ILE A 246 -40.04 18.48 -71.39
C ILE A 246 -39.44 19.26 -70.21
N LEU A 247 -39.59 20.58 -70.19
CA LEU A 247 -39.09 21.43 -69.10
C LEU A 247 -39.79 21.10 -67.77
N THR A 248 -41.10 20.88 -67.80
CA THR A 248 -41.88 20.47 -66.63
C THR A 248 -41.39 19.12 -66.10
N TYR A 249 -41.22 18.13 -66.98
CA TYR A 249 -40.71 16.82 -66.58
C TYR A 249 -39.30 16.91 -65.98
N PHE A 250 -38.39 17.64 -66.63
CA PHE A 250 -37.03 17.84 -66.13
C PHE A 250 -37.02 18.49 -64.75
N PHE A 251 -37.78 19.57 -64.56
CA PHE A 251 -37.86 20.25 -63.27
C PHE A 251 -38.44 19.35 -62.17
N VAL A 252 -39.56 18.67 -62.43
CA VAL A 252 -40.17 17.71 -61.48
C VAL A 252 -39.21 16.57 -61.16
N SER A 253 -38.48 16.06 -62.15
CA SER A 253 -37.48 14.99 -61.99
C SER A 253 -36.32 15.40 -61.10
N VAL A 254 -35.75 16.58 -61.32
CA VAL A 254 -34.65 17.11 -60.53
C VAL A 254 -35.10 17.38 -59.09
N VAL A 255 -36.25 18.03 -58.89
CA VAL A 255 -36.80 18.30 -57.55
C VAL A 255 -37.08 17.01 -56.80
N ALA A 256 -37.72 16.03 -57.44
CA ALA A 256 -38.00 14.73 -56.84
C ALA A 256 -36.71 13.96 -56.50
N GLY A 257 -35.71 13.98 -57.40
CA GLY A 257 -34.42 13.34 -57.19
C GLY A 257 -33.66 13.92 -56.00
N VAL A 258 -33.56 15.26 -55.93
CA VAL A 258 -32.93 15.96 -54.79
C VAL A 258 -33.68 15.69 -53.49
N PHE A 259 -35.01 15.71 -53.51
CA PHE A 259 -35.84 15.42 -52.34
C PHE A 259 -35.63 14.00 -51.82
N LEU A 260 -35.67 12.98 -52.70
CA LEU A 260 -35.46 11.59 -52.29
C LEU A 260 -34.01 11.34 -51.83
N MET A 261 -33.02 11.99 -52.47
CA MET A 261 -31.62 11.93 -52.06
C MET A 261 -31.41 12.54 -50.67
N TYR A 262 -32.02 13.69 -50.39
CA TYR A 262 -32.01 14.33 -49.08
C TYR A 262 -32.61 13.40 -48.01
N ILE A 263 -33.79 12.81 -48.28
CA ILE A 263 -34.45 11.87 -47.37
C ILE A 263 -33.55 10.68 -47.04
N ASN A 264 -32.92 10.08 -48.05
CA ASN A 264 -32.04 8.92 -47.84
C ASN A 264 -30.78 9.29 -47.05
N SER A 265 -30.13 10.40 -47.41
CA SER A 265 -28.93 10.88 -46.72
C SER A 265 -29.23 11.22 -45.25
N ASP A 266 -30.32 11.93 -44.99
CA ASP A 266 -30.78 12.29 -43.65
C ASP A 266 -31.13 11.04 -42.81
N SER A 267 -31.75 10.02 -43.42
CA SER A 267 -32.01 8.74 -42.76
C SER A 267 -30.73 8.04 -42.30
N VAL A 268 -29.72 7.95 -43.17
CA VAL A 268 -28.44 7.29 -42.86
C VAL A 268 -27.64 8.10 -41.83
N MET A 269 -27.57 9.43 -41.98
CA MET A 269 -26.84 10.29 -41.06
C MET A 269 -27.43 10.28 -39.64
N ARG A 270 -28.76 10.18 -39.51
CA ARG A 270 -29.40 10.05 -38.19
C ARG A 270 -28.96 8.78 -37.45
N ILE A 271 -28.91 7.65 -38.14
CA ILE A 271 -28.47 6.37 -37.56
C ILE A 271 -27.01 6.47 -37.12
N LEU A 272 -26.12 6.94 -38.00
CA LEU A 272 -24.69 7.09 -37.68
C LEU A 272 -24.43 8.03 -36.49
N ASN A 273 -25.15 9.15 -36.42
CA ASN A 273 -25.03 10.08 -35.30
C ASN A 273 -25.49 9.46 -33.98
N GLU A 274 -26.61 8.72 -33.98
CA GLU A 274 -27.09 8.00 -32.78
C GLU A 274 -26.08 6.91 -32.35
N MET A 275 -25.53 6.13 -33.28
CA MET A 275 -24.45 5.18 -32.98
C MET A 275 -23.23 5.87 -32.36
N GLY A 276 -22.83 7.03 -32.86
CA GLY A 276 -21.75 7.82 -32.26
C GLY A 276 -22.04 8.24 -30.82
N ILE A 277 -23.27 8.67 -30.54
CA ILE A 277 -23.72 9.07 -29.19
C ILE A 277 -23.72 7.87 -28.23
N VAL A 278 -24.31 6.74 -28.66
CA VAL A 278 -24.41 5.52 -27.85
C VAL A 278 -23.02 4.97 -27.52
N THR A 279 -22.14 4.83 -28.51
CA THR A 279 -20.77 4.36 -28.30
C THR A 279 -20.00 5.27 -27.34
N LYS A 280 -20.19 6.60 -27.42
CA LYS A 280 -19.56 7.55 -26.47
C LYS A 280 -20.09 7.41 -25.05
N ARG A 281 -21.39 7.09 -24.87
CA ARG A 281 -21.96 6.83 -23.54
C ARG A 281 -21.37 5.56 -22.92
N ILE A 282 -21.30 4.48 -23.70
CA ILE A 282 -20.69 3.20 -23.27
C ILE A 282 -19.24 3.42 -22.84
N SER A 283 -18.43 4.13 -23.65
CA SER A 283 -17.03 4.37 -23.31
C SER A 283 -16.85 5.27 -22.08
N SER A 284 -17.83 6.14 -21.79
CA SER A 284 -17.87 6.94 -20.56
C SER A 284 -18.46 6.21 -19.34
N GLY A 285 -18.85 4.94 -19.48
CA GLY A 285 -19.44 4.14 -18.40
C GLY A 285 -20.88 4.54 -18.04
N GLN A 286 -21.60 5.20 -18.95
CA GLN A 286 -23.01 5.59 -18.78
C GLN A 286 -23.95 4.60 -19.48
N ASP A 287 -25.18 4.50 -18.98
CA ASP A 287 -26.26 3.75 -19.63
C ASP A 287 -26.51 4.27 -21.05
N ALA A 288 -26.52 3.33 -22.01
CA ALA A 288 -26.63 3.66 -23.42
C ALA A 288 -27.80 2.92 -24.07
N TRP A 289 -28.67 3.68 -24.76
CA TRP A 289 -29.86 3.18 -25.44
C TRP A 289 -29.99 3.89 -26.79
N PHE A 290 -30.36 3.15 -27.84
CA PHE A 290 -30.63 3.70 -29.17
C PHE A 290 -32.02 4.34 -29.24
N ARG A 291 -32.12 5.63 -29.60
CA ARG A 291 -33.40 6.34 -29.78
C ARG A 291 -34.07 6.07 -31.13
N VAL A 292 -33.26 5.66 -32.10
CA VAL A 292 -33.66 5.26 -33.45
C VAL A 292 -32.91 3.96 -33.73
N MET A 293 -33.57 2.98 -34.31
CA MET A 293 -32.92 1.74 -34.73
C MET A 293 -32.93 1.62 -36.25
N SER A 294 -31.96 0.96 -36.84
CA SER A 294 -31.92 0.79 -38.28
C SER A 294 -32.95 -0.22 -38.81
N TYR A 295 -33.60 0.08 -39.94
CA TYR A 295 -34.36 -0.92 -40.73
C TYR A 295 -33.48 -1.62 -41.77
N GLU A 296 -32.32 -1.04 -42.08
CA GLU A 296 -31.27 -1.66 -42.86
C GLU A 296 -30.60 -2.76 -42.05
N LYS A 297 -30.52 -3.95 -42.66
CA LYS A 297 -29.94 -5.14 -42.03
C LYS A 297 -28.52 -4.90 -41.54
N GLU A 298 -27.71 -4.19 -42.35
CA GLU A 298 -26.30 -3.94 -42.06
C GLU A 298 -26.10 -3.09 -40.79
N PHE A 299 -26.89 -2.04 -40.60
CA PHE A 299 -26.79 -1.21 -39.39
C PHE A 299 -27.48 -1.87 -38.18
N ALA A 300 -28.57 -2.61 -38.38
CA ALA A 300 -29.25 -3.32 -37.29
C ALA A 300 -28.34 -4.38 -36.63
N GLU A 301 -27.52 -5.07 -37.44
CA GLU A 301 -26.47 -5.97 -36.96
C GLU A 301 -25.46 -5.24 -36.07
N ILE A 302 -24.98 -4.06 -36.49
CA ILE A 302 -23.98 -3.30 -35.73
C ILE A 302 -24.59 -2.73 -34.44
N GLU A 303 -25.80 -2.16 -34.49
CA GLU A 303 -26.51 -1.65 -33.31
C GLU A 303 -26.70 -2.76 -32.26
N PHE A 304 -27.05 -3.98 -32.70
CA PHE A 304 -27.18 -5.13 -31.82
C PHE A 304 -25.86 -5.52 -31.15
N SER A 305 -24.77 -5.66 -31.93
CA SER A 305 -23.45 -5.98 -31.38
C SER A 305 -22.93 -4.91 -30.41
N ILE A 306 -23.21 -3.62 -30.67
CA ILE A 306 -22.87 -2.53 -29.74
C ILE A 306 -23.63 -2.68 -28.41
N LEU A 307 -24.92 -3.05 -28.45
CA LEU A 307 -25.71 -3.26 -27.24
C LEU A 307 -25.28 -4.50 -26.44
N GLU A 308 -24.91 -5.59 -27.11
CA GLU A 308 -24.36 -6.77 -26.43
C GLU A 308 -23.03 -6.44 -25.75
N MET A 309 -22.13 -5.75 -26.45
CA MET A 309 -20.86 -5.30 -25.88
C MET A 309 -21.07 -4.39 -24.67
N ALA A 310 -22.02 -3.46 -24.73
CA ALA A 310 -22.34 -2.58 -23.61
C ALA A 310 -22.75 -3.37 -22.36
N GLN A 311 -23.54 -4.42 -22.54
CA GLN A 311 -24.03 -5.28 -21.47
C GLN A 311 -22.91 -6.12 -20.85
N GLU A 312 -22.03 -6.71 -21.67
CA GLU A 312 -20.85 -7.45 -21.20
C GLU A 312 -19.90 -6.55 -20.42
N ILE A 313 -19.65 -5.32 -20.89
CA ILE A 313 -18.81 -4.34 -20.19
C ILE A 313 -19.38 -4.00 -18.83
N GLU A 314 -20.70 -3.78 -18.74
CA GLU A 314 -21.38 -3.47 -17.48
C GLU A 314 -21.28 -4.62 -16.48
N GLU A 315 -21.48 -5.86 -16.94
CA GLU A 315 -21.34 -7.06 -16.11
C GLU A 315 -19.89 -7.25 -15.62
N HIS A 316 -18.90 -7.06 -16.51
CA HIS A 316 -17.50 -7.08 -16.14
C HIS A 316 -17.14 -5.99 -15.13
N ARG A 317 -17.66 -4.77 -15.29
CA ARG A 317 -17.45 -3.66 -14.33
C ARG A 317 -17.94 -4.04 -12.94
N LYS A 318 -19.18 -4.53 -12.84
CA LYS A 318 -19.78 -4.95 -11.57
C LYS A 318 -18.98 -6.08 -10.91
N ASN A 319 -18.54 -7.05 -11.68
CA ASN A 319 -17.72 -8.16 -11.17
C ASN A 319 -16.33 -7.68 -10.69
N MET A 320 -15.73 -6.72 -11.39
CA MET A 320 -14.45 -6.12 -10.96
C MET A 320 -14.60 -5.31 -9.67
N GLU A 321 -15.66 -4.51 -9.53
CA GLU A 321 -15.93 -3.74 -8.30
C GLU A 321 -16.03 -4.66 -7.08
N LEU A 322 -16.79 -5.76 -7.18
CA LEU A 322 -16.88 -6.77 -6.12
C LEU A 322 -15.51 -7.40 -5.78
N LYS A 323 -14.70 -7.68 -6.80
CA LYS A 323 -13.37 -8.27 -6.61
C LYS A 323 -12.39 -7.27 -5.96
N VAL A 324 -12.47 -6.00 -6.32
CA VAL A 324 -11.67 -4.94 -5.69
C VAL A 324 -12.05 -4.79 -4.22
N GLU A 325 -13.34 -4.82 -3.89
CA GLU A 325 -13.82 -4.79 -2.50
C GLU A 325 -13.27 -5.97 -1.69
N GLN A 326 -13.41 -7.20 -2.21
CA GLN A 326 -12.86 -8.41 -1.58
C GLN A 326 -11.35 -8.32 -1.34
N ARG A 327 -10.57 -7.92 -2.35
CA ARG A 327 -9.11 -7.79 -2.23
C ARG A 327 -8.69 -6.69 -1.27
N THR A 328 -9.45 -5.61 -1.20
CA THR A 328 -9.17 -4.52 -0.26
C THR A 328 -9.35 -4.99 1.18
N GLU A 329 -10.34 -5.84 1.45
CA GLU A 329 -10.56 -6.39 2.79
C GLU A 329 -9.50 -7.43 3.18
N GLU A 330 -9.16 -8.37 2.28
CA GLU A 330 -8.05 -9.31 2.49
C GLU A 330 -6.73 -8.58 2.82
N LEU A 331 -6.45 -7.48 2.12
CA LEU A 331 -5.26 -6.68 2.36
C LEU A 331 -5.29 -6.00 3.73
N ARG A 332 -6.44 -5.50 4.17
CA ARG A 332 -6.58 -4.90 5.51
C ARG A 332 -6.32 -5.92 6.61
N GLU A 333 -6.87 -7.13 6.48
CA GLU A 333 -6.62 -8.21 7.44
C GLU A 333 -5.14 -8.58 7.50
N ALA A 334 -4.48 -8.72 6.35
CA ALA A 334 -3.05 -9.00 6.28
C ALA A 334 -2.20 -7.90 6.93
N LEU A 335 -2.53 -6.62 6.68
CA LEU A 335 -1.84 -5.48 7.29
C LEU A 335 -2.05 -5.43 8.81
N ALA A 336 -3.26 -5.72 9.30
CA ALA A 336 -3.54 -5.79 10.72
C ALA A 336 -2.73 -6.88 11.41
N SER A 337 -2.68 -8.09 10.83
CA SER A 337 -1.89 -9.20 11.36
C SER A 337 -0.39 -8.91 11.34
N LEU A 338 0.12 -8.26 10.28
CA LEU A 338 1.52 -7.88 10.20
C LEU A 338 1.89 -6.87 11.30
N LYS A 339 1.04 -5.87 11.52
CA LYS A 339 1.24 -4.88 12.58
C LYS A 339 1.27 -5.50 13.97
N GLU A 340 0.35 -6.42 14.27
CA GLU A 340 0.33 -7.12 15.56
C GLU A 340 1.63 -7.91 15.80
N LYS A 341 2.14 -8.59 14.77
CA LYS A 341 3.42 -9.31 14.86
C LYS A 341 4.60 -8.37 15.07
N ASP A 342 4.63 -7.23 14.39
CA ASP A 342 5.68 -6.22 14.57
C ASP A 342 5.66 -5.65 16.00
N ASP A 343 4.48 -5.28 16.51
CA ASP A 343 4.31 -4.80 17.89
C ASP A 343 4.80 -5.85 18.92
N MET A 344 4.51 -7.14 18.68
CA MET A 344 5.02 -8.23 19.53
C MET A 344 6.55 -8.32 19.51
N ILE A 345 7.17 -8.27 18.33
CA ILE A 345 8.63 -8.32 18.17
C ILE A 345 9.27 -7.11 18.85
N GLN A 346 8.71 -5.91 18.67
CA GLN A 346 9.22 -4.68 19.29
C GLN A 346 9.21 -4.75 20.82
N LYS A 347 8.16 -5.35 21.41
CA LYS A 347 8.06 -5.58 22.85
C LYS A 347 9.06 -6.62 23.35
N GLN A 348 9.30 -7.69 22.60
CA GLN A 348 10.31 -8.70 22.92
C GLN A 348 11.72 -8.11 22.88
N LEU A 349 12.03 -7.29 21.87
CA LEU A 349 13.31 -6.58 21.78
C LEU A 349 13.52 -5.60 22.94
N GLU A 350 12.47 -4.92 23.39
CA GLU A 350 12.54 -4.02 24.55
C GLU A 350 12.85 -4.79 25.84
N ILE A 351 12.25 -5.96 26.03
CA ILE A 351 12.57 -6.84 27.17
C ILE A 351 14.03 -7.28 27.12
N ALA A 352 14.50 -7.74 25.95
CA ALA A 352 15.87 -8.19 25.78
C ALA A 352 16.90 -7.04 25.99
N SER A 353 16.59 -5.83 25.50
CA SER A 353 17.38 -4.62 25.76
C SER A 353 17.52 -4.32 27.26
N ASN A 354 16.41 -4.38 28.00
CA ASN A 354 16.43 -4.16 29.45
C ASN A 354 17.26 -5.22 30.19
N ILE A 355 17.21 -6.49 29.76
CA ILE A 355 18.05 -7.55 30.31
C ILE A 355 19.53 -7.24 30.04
N GLN A 356 19.91 -6.95 28.79
CA GLN A 356 21.30 -6.65 28.44
C GLN A 356 21.85 -5.43 29.19
N ARG A 357 21.06 -4.36 29.33
CA ARG A 357 21.46 -3.18 30.11
C ARG A 357 21.64 -3.48 31.60
N SER A 358 20.84 -4.40 32.15
CA SER A 358 20.99 -4.84 33.55
C SER A 358 22.24 -5.68 33.78
N ILE A 359 22.78 -6.28 32.72
CA ILE A 359 24.01 -7.06 32.74
C ILE A 359 25.23 -6.12 32.76
N LEU A 360 25.19 -4.96 32.09
CA LEU A 360 26.28 -3.98 32.08
C LEU A 360 26.40 -3.24 33.44
N PRO A 361 27.62 -2.99 33.94
CA PRO A 361 27.80 -2.30 35.21
C PRO A 361 27.40 -0.81 35.10
N GLY A 362 26.37 -0.41 35.86
CA GLY A 362 25.82 0.95 35.78
C GLY A 362 26.75 2.05 36.33
N ARG A 363 27.39 1.82 37.47
CA ARG A 363 28.43 2.70 38.03
C ARG A 363 29.58 1.85 38.53
N ILE A 364 30.77 2.13 38.04
CA ILE A 364 32.00 1.53 38.56
C ILE A 364 32.42 2.33 39.79
N ASP A 365 32.65 1.66 40.91
CA ASP A 365 33.16 2.29 42.12
C ASP A 365 34.65 2.60 41.97
N ASP A 366 35.11 3.69 42.59
CA ASP A 366 36.54 4.04 42.62
C ASP A 366 37.34 2.90 43.30
N TRP A 367 38.48 2.54 42.72
CA TRP A 367 39.37 1.50 43.25
C TRP A 367 40.73 2.11 43.58
N ASN A 368 41.10 2.13 44.85
CA ASN A 368 42.26 2.88 45.36
C ASN A 368 42.22 4.35 44.89
N GLU A 369 43.13 4.74 43.99
CA GLU A 369 43.22 6.08 43.40
C GLU A 369 42.70 6.16 41.97
N LEU A 370 42.26 5.02 41.44
CA LEU A 370 41.66 4.95 40.12
C LEU A 370 40.22 5.44 40.20
N LYS A 371 39.95 6.49 39.42
CA LYS A 371 38.60 6.99 39.16
C LYS A 371 38.16 6.53 37.78
N PHE A 372 36.87 6.23 37.67
CA PHE A 372 36.27 5.72 36.43
C PHE A 372 35.18 6.66 35.94
N SER A 373 35.12 6.85 34.63
CA SER A 373 33.97 7.47 33.97
C SER A 373 33.67 6.73 32.67
N VAL A 374 32.40 6.39 32.48
CA VAL A 374 31.95 5.57 31.35
C VAL A 374 30.81 6.25 30.61
N ARG A 375 30.80 6.10 29.28
CA ARG A 375 29.69 6.48 28.39
C ARG A 375 29.44 5.31 27.44
N TYR A 376 28.19 4.86 27.37
CA TYR A 376 27.72 3.80 26.50
C TYR A 376 26.46 4.25 25.77
N ILE A 377 26.48 4.20 24.45
CA ILE A 377 25.37 4.58 23.57
C ILE A 377 25.21 3.48 22.52
N ALA A 378 24.16 2.66 22.66
CA ALA A 378 23.84 1.63 21.67
C ALA A 378 23.25 2.25 20.38
N MET A 379 23.59 1.67 19.23
CA MET A 379 23.06 1.99 17.90
C MET A 379 21.59 1.58 17.78
N GLU A 380 21.27 0.35 18.17
CA GLU A 380 19.92 -0.21 18.18
C GLU A 380 19.36 -0.35 19.61
N LYS A 381 18.23 -1.06 19.77
CA LYS A 381 17.72 -1.41 21.10
C LYS A 381 18.71 -2.29 21.87
N ILE A 382 19.53 -3.08 21.18
CA ILE A 382 20.42 -4.08 21.73
C ILE A 382 21.76 -3.97 20.98
N GLY A 383 22.87 -3.86 21.69
CA GLY A 383 24.20 -3.65 21.13
C GLY A 383 25.09 -4.90 21.14
N GLY A 384 26.20 -4.85 20.41
CA GLY A 384 27.30 -5.83 20.48
C GLY A 384 28.41 -5.40 21.45
N ASP A 385 28.53 -4.09 21.69
CA ASP A 385 29.51 -3.52 22.61
C ASP A 385 29.21 -3.83 24.07
N PHE A 386 30.25 -4.19 24.84
CA PHE A 386 30.17 -4.22 26.29
C PHE A 386 31.49 -3.90 27.00
N TYR A 387 31.36 -3.49 28.26
CA TYR A 387 32.49 -3.28 29.15
C TYR A 387 32.21 -3.91 30.52
N ASP A 388 33.27 -4.23 31.25
CA ASP A 388 33.16 -4.77 32.60
C ASP A 388 34.41 -4.50 33.45
N VAL A 389 34.25 -4.60 34.76
CA VAL A 389 35.34 -4.47 35.73
C VAL A 389 35.32 -5.64 36.70
N TYR A 390 36.43 -6.39 36.75
CA TYR A 390 36.57 -7.61 37.52
C TYR A 390 37.56 -7.41 38.67
N GLN A 391 37.20 -7.85 39.87
CA GLN A 391 38.17 -7.99 40.95
C GLN A 391 38.94 -9.30 40.77
N ILE A 392 40.23 -9.21 40.48
CA ILE A 392 41.10 -10.36 40.23
C ILE A 392 41.81 -10.78 41.52
N LYS A 393 42.14 -12.07 41.60
CA LYS A 393 42.92 -12.66 42.71
C LYS A 393 44.25 -11.92 42.91
N GLY A 394 44.56 -11.58 44.16
CA GLY A 394 45.79 -10.85 44.53
C GLY A 394 45.64 -9.34 44.59
N ASP A 395 44.42 -8.83 44.82
CA ASP A 395 44.11 -7.39 44.93
C ASP A 395 44.48 -6.62 43.64
N LYS A 396 44.16 -7.22 42.49
CA LYS A 396 44.31 -6.61 41.16
C LYS A 396 42.95 -6.27 40.58
N LEU A 397 42.89 -5.26 39.73
CA LEU A 397 41.69 -4.83 39.04
C LEU A 397 41.79 -5.15 37.55
N GLY A 398 40.86 -5.96 37.02
CA GLY A 398 40.69 -6.24 35.61
C GLY A 398 39.64 -5.32 34.99
N ILE A 399 39.91 -4.79 33.80
CA ILE A 399 39.04 -3.87 33.07
C ILE A 399 38.96 -4.36 31.63
N LEU A 400 37.73 -4.53 31.12
CA LEU A 400 37.44 -5.05 29.79
C LEU A 400 36.63 -4.03 29.01
N VAL A 401 36.99 -3.84 27.74
CA VAL A 401 36.09 -3.33 26.70
C VAL A 401 36.14 -4.32 25.55
N ALA A 402 34.98 -4.66 25.01
CA ALA A 402 34.85 -5.61 23.92
C ALA A 402 33.69 -5.24 23.00
N ASP A 403 33.84 -5.65 21.75
CA ASP A 403 32.86 -5.50 20.69
C ASP A 403 32.65 -6.87 20.01
N VAL A 404 31.40 -7.21 19.75
CA VAL A 404 31.00 -8.45 19.10
C VAL A 404 30.59 -8.16 17.67
N SER A 405 31.15 -8.91 16.72
CA SER A 405 30.84 -8.75 15.30
C SER A 405 29.35 -8.83 15.00
N GLY A 406 28.81 -7.81 14.33
CA GLY A 406 27.41 -7.71 13.94
C GLY A 406 26.57 -6.98 14.99
N HIS A 407 25.25 -6.85 14.75
CA HIS A 407 24.34 -6.12 15.63
C HIS A 407 23.05 -6.90 15.90
N GLY A 408 22.25 -6.42 16.85
CA GLY A 408 20.95 -6.99 17.19
C GLY A 408 21.01 -8.24 18.09
N ILE A 409 20.05 -9.15 17.93
CA ILE A 409 19.86 -10.28 18.86
C ILE A 409 21.06 -11.25 18.92
N PRO A 410 21.67 -11.68 17.80
CA PRO A 410 22.79 -12.62 17.85
C PRO A 410 24.00 -12.07 18.62
N ALA A 411 24.40 -10.82 18.33
CA ALA A 411 25.53 -10.15 19.00
C ALA A 411 25.31 -10.02 20.52
N ALA A 412 24.07 -9.77 20.94
CA ALA A 412 23.70 -9.65 22.35
C ALA A 412 23.80 -10.96 23.15
N LEU A 413 23.48 -12.09 22.50
CA LEU A 413 23.62 -13.41 23.10
C LEU A 413 25.10 -13.75 23.31
N ILE A 414 25.93 -13.44 22.32
CA ILE A 414 27.38 -13.62 22.40
C ILE A 414 27.97 -12.70 23.47
N THR A 415 27.55 -11.44 23.55
CA THR A 415 27.92 -10.49 24.61
C THR A 415 27.66 -11.07 26.00
N SER A 416 26.47 -11.64 26.22
CA SER A 416 26.07 -12.23 27.49
C SER A 416 26.95 -13.44 27.85
N MET A 417 27.25 -14.29 26.85
CA MET A 417 28.12 -15.44 27.04
C MET A 417 29.58 -15.02 27.32
N ALA A 418 30.10 -14.08 26.53
CA ALA A 418 31.44 -13.53 26.69
C ALA A 418 31.63 -12.97 28.09
N LYS A 419 30.68 -12.18 28.60
CA LYS A 419 30.74 -11.67 29.97
C LYS A 419 30.87 -12.77 31.03
N ILE A 420 30.09 -13.85 30.89
CA ILE A 420 30.17 -15.00 31.81
C ILE A 420 31.54 -15.68 31.69
N SER A 421 32.03 -15.89 30.47
CA SER A 421 33.34 -16.48 30.21
C SER A 421 34.49 -15.63 30.76
N PHE A 422 34.47 -14.31 30.56
CA PHE A 422 35.45 -13.38 31.14
C PHE A 422 35.39 -13.38 32.67
N SER A 423 34.19 -13.31 33.24
CA SER A 423 34.02 -13.37 34.69
C SER A 423 34.56 -14.67 35.29
N SER A 424 34.42 -15.81 34.60
CA SER A 424 34.97 -17.08 35.06
C SER A 424 36.49 -17.15 34.90
N ALA A 425 37.01 -16.74 33.74
CA ALA A 425 38.45 -16.78 33.45
C ALA A 425 39.25 -15.88 34.39
N THR A 426 38.74 -14.69 34.73
CA THR A 426 39.39 -13.73 35.65
C THR A 426 39.42 -14.20 37.12
N GLN A 427 38.57 -15.15 37.52
CA GLN A 427 38.66 -15.78 38.84
C GLN A 427 39.81 -16.78 38.91
N GLN A 428 40.20 -17.37 37.78
CA GLN A 428 41.24 -18.40 37.69
C GLN A 428 42.62 -17.82 37.35
N TYR A 429 42.66 -16.82 36.48
CA TYR A 429 43.88 -16.27 35.91
C TYR A 429 43.97 -14.76 36.10
N ASP A 430 45.18 -14.26 36.35
CA ASP A 430 45.47 -12.82 36.50
C ASP A 430 46.22 -12.21 35.30
N SER A 431 46.64 -13.04 34.33
CA SER A 431 47.28 -12.64 33.08
C SER A 431 46.23 -12.36 32.00
N PRO A 432 46.20 -11.16 31.39
CA PRO A 432 45.33 -10.85 30.25
C PRO A 432 45.42 -11.86 29.12
N LYS A 433 46.63 -12.30 28.78
CA LYS A 433 46.86 -13.33 27.76
C LYS A 433 46.14 -14.63 28.10
N ARG A 434 46.27 -15.11 29.34
CA ARG A 434 45.61 -16.35 29.78
C ARG A 434 44.09 -16.22 29.79
N VAL A 435 43.57 -15.06 30.18
CA VAL A 435 42.13 -14.77 30.14
C VAL A 435 41.61 -14.88 28.71
N PHE A 436 42.24 -14.23 27.72
CA PHE A 436 41.83 -14.36 26.32
C PHE A 436 41.93 -15.79 25.79
N GLN A 437 42.99 -16.53 26.15
CA GLN A 437 43.11 -17.94 25.76
C GLN A 437 41.95 -18.81 26.28
N GLU A 438 41.50 -18.56 27.50
CA GLU A 438 40.41 -19.30 28.11
C GLU A 438 39.05 -18.90 27.53
N VAL A 439 38.81 -17.60 27.36
CA VAL A 439 37.56 -17.10 26.75
C VAL A 439 37.44 -17.57 25.30
N ASN A 440 38.52 -17.54 24.50
CA ASN A 440 38.50 -18.05 23.13
C ASN A 440 38.05 -19.50 23.05
N GLN A 441 38.57 -20.35 23.94
CA GLN A 441 38.19 -21.76 24.02
C GLN A 441 36.71 -21.90 24.39
N ASN A 442 36.28 -21.21 25.44
CA ASN A 442 34.90 -21.28 25.92
C ASN A 442 33.90 -20.84 24.86
N ILE A 443 34.19 -19.77 24.13
CA ILE A 443 33.34 -19.26 23.04
C ILE A 443 33.28 -20.27 21.89
N LEU A 444 34.42 -20.78 21.40
CA LEU A 444 34.48 -21.76 20.30
C LEU A 444 33.74 -23.07 20.61
N GLU A 445 33.74 -23.52 21.86
CA GLU A 445 33.06 -24.76 22.25
C GLU A 445 31.52 -24.65 22.17
N HIS A 446 30.96 -23.46 22.36
CA HIS A 446 29.51 -23.26 22.43
C HIS A 446 28.92 -22.52 21.23
N ILE A 447 29.70 -21.64 20.58
CA ILE A 447 29.29 -20.85 19.42
C ILE A 447 29.93 -21.44 18.17
N LYS A 448 29.09 -22.00 17.29
CA LYS A 448 29.50 -22.63 16.02
C LYS A 448 29.28 -21.74 14.79
N THR A 449 28.88 -20.50 15.00
CA THR A 449 28.71 -19.50 13.94
C THR A 449 30.06 -18.86 13.62
N GLN A 450 30.12 -18.04 12.56
CA GLN A 450 31.32 -17.30 12.19
C GLN A 450 31.46 -15.97 12.96
N ASP A 451 30.66 -15.79 14.01
CA ASP A 451 30.68 -14.58 14.81
C ASP A 451 31.94 -14.58 15.69
N TYR A 452 32.54 -13.41 15.83
CA TYR A 452 33.76 -13.21 16.60
C TYR A 452 33.63 -11.96 17.45
N MET A 453 34.57 -11.76 18.36
CA MET A 453 34.62 -10.54 19.16
C MET A 453 36.02 -9.98 19.23
N THR A 454 36.12 -8.67 19.24
CA THR A 454 37.34 -7.94 19.54
C THR A 454 37.31 -7.53 21.01
N ALA A 455 38.46 -7.55 21.69
CA ALA A 455 38.52 -7.16 23.09
C ALA A 455 39.86 -6.53 23.47
N PHE A 456 39.80 -5.56 24.37
CA PHE A 456 40.95 -4.99 25.04
C PHE A 456 40.83 -5.22 26.55
N PHE A 457 41.81 -5.88 27.13
CA PHE A 457 41.78 -6.26 28.55
C PHE A 457 43.00 -5.71 29.28
N VAL A 458 42.74 -5.08 30.43
CA VAL A 458 43.72 -4.39 31.26
C VAL A 458 43.66 -4.93 32.67
N VAL A 459 44.82 -5.22 33.26
CA VAL A 459 44.95 -5.62 34.66
C VAL A 459 45.89 -4.63 35.36
N ILE A 460 45.40 -4.04 36.45
CA ILE A 460 46.13 -3.03 37.23
C ILE A 460 46.37 -3.59 38.64
N ASP A 461 47.61 -3.54 39.11
CA ASP A 461 47.99 -3.94 40.46
C ASP A 461 48.01 -2.76 41.46
N ASP A 462 48.24 -3.06 42.75
CA ASP A 462 48.36 -2.09 43.85
C ASP A 462 49.50 -1.06 43.68
N ASP A 463 50.45 -1.32 42.79
CA ASP A 463 51.57 -0.43 42.47
C ASP A 463 51.36 0.31 41.14
N TYR A 464 50.15 0.24 40.59
CA TYR A 464 49.72 0.88 39.35
C TYR A 464 50.51 0.41 38.13
N ASN A 465 51.07 -0.79 38.19
CA ASN A 465 51.56 -1.47 36.99
C ASN A 465 50.36 -1.98 36.20
N VAL A 466 50.34 -1.65 34.93
CA VAL A 466 49.29 -1.99 33.98
C VAL A 466 49.82 -3.09 33.08
N THR A 467 49.22 -4.27 33.16
CA THR A 467 49.42 -5.35 32.20
C THR A 467 48.23 -5.38 31.27
N PHE A 468 48.43 -5.39 29.95
CA PHE A 468 47.33 -5.36 29.00
C PHE A 468 47.55 -6.31 27.83
N ALA A 469 46.45 -6.74 27.23
CA ALA A 469 46.41 -7.50 25.99
C ALA A 469 45.28 -6.95 25.08
N ASN A 470 45.54 -6.99 23.78
CA ASN A 470 44.63 -6.60 22.71
C ASN A 470 44.36 -7.81 21.81
N ALA A 471 43.08 -8.11 21.59
CA ALA A 471 42.58 -9.16 20.70
C ALA A 471 41.88 -8.50 19.50
N SER A 472 42.67 -7.92 18.59
CA SER A 472 42.22 -7.15 17.42
C SER A 472 41.22 -6.02 17.71
N HIS A 473 41.21 -5.46 18.92
CA HIS A 473 40.37 -4.31 19.28
C HIS A 473 41.09 -2.98 19.02
N GLN A 474 40.38 -1.87 19.21
CA GLN A 474 40.95 -0.54 19.12
C GLN A 474 42.07 -0.34 20.16
N LYS A 475 43.12 0.39 19.74
CA LYS A 475 44.29 0.65 20.58
C LYS A 475 43.91 1.59 21.71
N ALA A 476 44.24 1.22 22.94
CA ALA A 476 43.97 2.09 24.08
C ALA A 476 44.86 3.34 24.03
N ILE A 477 44.29 4.50 24.35
CA ILE A 477 45.04 5.78 24.40
C ILE A 477 45.44 6.04 25.86
N LEU A 478 46.73 6.09 26.12
CA LEU A 478 47.29 6.50 27.41
C LEU A 478 47.80 7.94 27.32
N ILE A 479 47.17 8.84 28.07
CA ILE A 479 47.57 10.23 28.19
C ILE A 479 48.55 10.37 29.34
N ARG A 480 49.79 10.78 29.02
CA ARG A 480 50.83 11.10 30.00
C ARG A 480 50.67 12.54 30.47
N SER A 481 50.31 12.71 31.74
CA SER A 481 50.00 14.03 32.30
C SER A 481 51.24 14.92 32.42
N ASP A 482 52.36 14.31 32.79
CA ASP A 482 53.66 14.93 33.02
C ASP A 482 54.35 15.35 31.71
N GLU A 483 54.26 14.51 30.68
CA GLU A 483 54.93 14.72 29.40
C GLU A 483 54.05 15.44 28.37
N GLY A 484 52.74 15.53 28.63
CA GLY A 484 51.79 16.18 27.74
C GLY A 484 51.70 15.50 26.37
N ARG A 485 51.77 14.16 26.34
CA ARG A 485 51.68 13.35 25.10
C ARG A 485 50.74 12.17 25.27
N THR A 486 50.33 11.59 24.15
CA THR A 486 49.56 10.34 24.08
C THR A 486 50.46 9.17 23.68
N GLU A 487 50.19 8.00 24.24
CA GLU A 487 50.77 6.72 23.86
C GLU A 487 49.64 5.78 23.42
N LEU A 488 49.80 5.09 22.29
CA LEU A 488 48.88 4.04 21.88
C LEU A 488 49.37 2.69 22.41
N LEU A 489 48.57 2.06 23.27
CA LEU A 489 48.87 0.75 23.83
C LEU A 489 48.30 -0.34 22.93
N ASP A 490 49.16 -1.26 22.49
CA ASP A 490 48.79 -2.32 21.55
C ASP A 490 49.66 -3.57 21.71
N THR A 491 49.09 -4.74 21.43
CA THR A 491 49.75 -6.06 21.44
C THR A 491 49.27 -6.89 20.26
N ASN A 492 50.03 -7.91 19.86
CA ASN A 492 49.51 -8.85 18.88
C ASN A 492 48.46 -9.78 19.53
N GLY A 493 47.43 -10.11 18.77
CA GLY A 493 46.37 -11.04 19.16
C GLY A 493 45.25 -10.99 18.12
N LEU A 494 44.77 -12.15 17.66
CA LEU A 494 43.61 -12.24 16.78
C LEU A 494 42.30 -12.05 17.56
N PHE A 495 41.20 -11.81 16.85
CA PHE A 495 39.86 -11.75 17.45
C PHE A 495 39.49 -13.08 18.13
N ILE A 496 38.71 -12.98 19.20
CA ILE A 496 38.28 -14.08 20.05
C ILE A 496 37.09 -14.79 19.40
N GLY A 497 37.08 -16.13 19.45
CA GLY A 497 35.91 -16.94 19.12
C GLY A 497 35.80 -17.41 17.67
N ALA A 498 36.72 -17.01 16.79
CA ALA A 498 36.64 -17.38 15.37
C ALA A 498 37.43 -18.62 14.97
N ILE A 499 38.66 -18.77 15.50
CA ILE A 499 39.58 -19.85 15.15
C ILE A 499 40.35 -20.32 16.39
N GLU A 500 40.70 -21.61 16.43
CA GLU A 500 41.39 -22.21 17.57
C GLU A 500 42.84 -21.69 17.68
N GLU A 501 43.48 -21.44 16.53
CA GLU A 501 44.86 -20.96 16.42
C GLU A 501 45.07 -19.55 17.02
N ALA A 502 44.00 -18.77 17.18
CA ALA A 502 44.06 -17.46 17.85
C ALA A 502 44.68 -17.56 19.25
N ARG A 503 44.51 -18.70 19.93
CA ARG A 503 45.00 -18.97 21.28
C ARG A 503 46.53 -18.80 21.42
N GLU A 504 47.29 -19.06 20.35
CA GLU A 504 48.75 -18.92 20.36
C GLU A 504 49.23 -17.49 20.09
N THR A 505 48.35 -16.63 19.53
CA THR A 505 48.69 -15.29 19.06
C THR A 505 48.67 -14.22 20.14
N TYR A 506 47.92 -14.44 21.23
CA TYR A 506 47.75 -13.43 22.29
C TYR A 506 49.08 -13.12 22.99
N GLU A 507 49.41 -11.85 23.04
CA GLU A 507 50.54 -11.29 23.78
C GLU A 507 50.06 -10.44 24.96
N GLU A 508 50.96 -10.17 25.90
CA GLU A 508 50.74 -9.17 26.95
C GLU A 508 51.94 -8.24 27.04
N LYS A 509 51.68 -6.97 27.31
CA LYS A 509 52.71 -5.95 27.57
C LYS A 509 52.42 -5.25 28.88
N GLN A 510 53.45 -4.60 29.41
CA GLN A 510 53.37 -3.88 30.68
C GLN A 510 53.75 -2.42 30.51
N THR A 511 53.05 -1.56 31.25
CA THR A 511 53.36 -0.15 31.44
C THR A 511 53.04 0.22 32.90
N LYS A 512 53.31 1.46 33.29
CA LYS A 512 53.01 1.95 34.64
C LYS A 512 52.26 3.26 34.57
N LEU A 513 51.17 3.39 35.34
CA LEU A 513 50.45 4.65 35.46
C LEU A 513 51.15 5.57 36.46
N LYS A 514 51.22 6.86 36.12
CA LYS A 514 51.64 7.92 37.02
C LYS A 514 50.43 8.76 37.43
N TYR A 515 50.54 9.46 38.55
CA TYR A 515 49.48 10.36 39.00
C TYR A 515 49.15 11.42 37.95
N GLY A 516 47.87 11.54 37.63
CA GLY A 516 47.32 12.41 36.60
C GLY A 516 47.19 11.76 35.22
N ASP A 517 47.76 10.56 35.01
CA ASP A 517 47.61 9.85 33.74
C ASP A 517 46.16 9.38 33.54
N ARG A 518 45.72 9.37 32.28
CA ARG A 518 44.40 8.87 31.87
C ARG A 518 44.54 7.77 30.83
N LEU A 519 43.89 6.64 31.06
CA LEU A 519 43.79 5.54 30.12
C LEU A 519 42.38 5.51 29.53
N LEU A 520 42.27 5.60 28.21
CA LEU A 520 41.02 5.58 27.47
C LEU A 520 40.90 4.24 26.73
N LEU A 521 39.83 3.52 27.03
CA LEU A 521 39.38 2.33 26.29
C LEU A 521 38.10 2.72 25.54
N TYR A 522 38.03 2.40 24.26
CA TYR A 522 36.92 2.80 23.40
C TYR A 522 36.72 1.80 22.26
N THR A 523 35.51 1.80 21.71
CA THR A 523 35.11 0.97 20.55
C THR A 523 35.20 1.78 19.26
N ASP A 524 35.14 1.09 18.12
CA ASP A 524 35.26 1.66 16.76
C ASP A 524 34.16 2.67 16.41
N GLY A 525 32.98 2.61 17.03
CA GLY A 525 31.93 3.60 16.87
C GLY A 525 32.33 5.05 17.20
N ILE A 526 33.49 5.29 17.84
CA ILE A 526 34.08 6.63 17.98
C ILE A 526 34.92 7.02 16.75
N PRO A 527 36.08 6.38 16.48
CA PRO A 527 36.94 6.78 15.36
C PRO A 527 36.25 6.63 13.99
N GLU A 528 35.37 5.66 13.82
CA GLU A 528 34.68 5.39 12.54
C GLU A 528 33.39 6.21 12.39
N ALA A 529 33.01 7.02 13.40
CA ALA A 529 31.85 7.89 13.31
C ALA A 529 31.97 8.83 12.10
N ALA A 530 31.09 8.64 11.12
CA ALA A 530 31.12 9.38 9.87
C ALA A 530 30.23 10.63 9.89
N ASN A 531 30.71 11.72 9.29
CA ASN A 531 29.89 12.91 9.05
C ASN A 531 29.02 12.77 7.77
N MET A 532 28.21 13.79 7.43
CA MET A 532 27.35 13.77 6.22
C MET A 532 28.14 13.63 4.89
N GLU A 533 29.44 13.94 4.90
CA GLU A 533 30.35 13.81 3.75
C GLU A 533 31.07 12.45 3.74
N ARG A 534 30.76 11.56 4.69
CA ARG A 534 31.41 10.26 4.92
C ARG A 534 32.89 10.35 5.30
N GLU A 535 33.29 11.45 5.93
CA GLU A 535 34.60 11.52 6.57
C GLU A 535 34.50 10.97 7.99
N GLU A 536 35.42 10.07 8.35
CA GLU A 536 35.53 9.45 9.68
C GLU A 536 36.12 10.42 10.71
N TYR A 537 35.72 10.26 11.97
CA TYR A 537 36.21 11.09 13.07
C TYR A 537 37.72 10.91 13.31
N SER A 538 38.25 9.70 13.08
CA SER A 538 39.64 9.26 13.21
C SER A 538 40.20 9.16 14.64
N VAL A 539 41.19 8.28 14.82
CA VAL A 539 41.92 8.09 16.09
C VAL A 539 42.83 9.28 16.40
N GLU A 540 43.38 9.92 15.37
CA GLU A 540 44.24 11.10 15.48
C GLU A 540 43.48 12.25 16.13
N ARG A 541 42.26 12.52 15.67
CA ARG A 541 41.40 13.55 16.25
C ARG A 541 41.01 13.24 17.68
N LEU A 542 40.64 11.98 17.96
CA LEU A 542 40.33 11.53 19.31
C LEU A 542 41.51 11.78 20.26
N SER A 543 42.72 11.42 19.84
CA SER A 543 43.95 11.64 20.61
C SER A 543 44.21 13.13 20.87
N ASP A 544 44.08 13.97 19.84
CA ASP A 544 44.29 15.42 19.94
C ASP A 544 43.30 16.10 20.88
N ILE A 545 42.01 15.78 20.74
CA ILE A 545 40.94 16.33 21.57
C ILE A 545 41.11 15.89 23.02
N SER A 546 41.44 14.62 23.23
CA SER A 546 41.71 14.06 24.56
C SER A 546 42.91 14.76 25.22
N LEU A 547 43.99 15.00 24.48
CA LEU A 547 45.17 15.66 25.02
C LEU A 547 44.92 17.13 25.38
N LYS A 548 44.18 17.86 24.54
CA LYS A 548 43.82 19.28 24.77
C LYS A 548 42.96 19.47 26.02
N ASN A 549 42.03 18.56 26.26
CA ASN A 549 41.05 18.65 27.34
C ASN A 549 41.40 17.86 28.60
N ARG A 550 42.62 17.31 28.69
CA ARG A 550 43.09 16.50 29.84
C ARG A 550 42.99 17.18 31.21
N HIS A 551 42.90 18.50 31.25
CA HIS A 551 42.81 19.30 32.48
C HIS A 551 41.38 19.35 33.07
N LEU A 552 40.36 18.99 32.28
CA LEU A 552 38.97 18.97 32.74
C LEU A 552 38.76 17.87 33.79
N PRO A 553 37.82 18.03 34.75
CA PRO A 553 37.39 16.94 35.62
C PRO A 553 36.98 15.69 34.83
N LEU A 554 37.16 14.49 35.39
CA LEU A 554 36.99 13.22 34.67
C LEU A 554 35.62 13.05 33.99
N GLU A 555 34.52 13.43 34.67
CA GLU A 555 33.16 13.36 34.10
C GLU A 555 32.92 14.40 32.98
N ASP A 556 33.49 15.60 33.13
CA ASP A 556 33.39 16.65 32.12
C ASP A 556 34.24 16.29 30.90
N PHE A 557 35.37 15.62 31.12
CA PHE A 557 36.26 15.12 30.08
C PHE A 557 35.58 14.07 29.20
N THR A 558 34.95 13.05 29.78
CA THR A 558 34.24 12.02 29.01
C THR A 558 33.03 12.61 28.28
N SER A 559 32.28 13.49 28.94
CA SER A 559 31.14 14.18 28.32
C SER A 559 31.57 15.05 27.13
N TYR A 560 32.68 15.78 27.26
CA TYR A 560 33.23 16.61 26.18
C TYR A 560 33.59 15.78 24.95
N ILE A 561 34.24 14.63 25.13
CA ILE A 561 34.63 13.75 24.00
C ILE A 561 33.38 13.29 23.25
N ILE A 562 32.36 12.80 23.95
CA ILE A 562 31.11 12.35 23.32
C ILE A 562 30.40 13.51 22.60
N GLU A 563 30.38 14.71 23.20
CA GLU A 563 29.83 15.89 22.54
C GLU A 563 30.58 16.28 21.27
N ASP A 564 31.92 16.19 21.24
CA ASP A 564 32.69 16.50 20.02
C ASP A 564 32.37 15.52 18.89
N VAL A 565 32.26 14.22 19.20
CA VAL A 565 31.87 13.18 18.25
C VAL A 565 30.47 13.46 17.69
N GLN A 566 29.49 13.78 18.55
CA GLN A 566 28.14 14.12 18.11
C GLN A 566 28.09 15.41 17.26
N ARG A 567 28.89 16.42 17.62
CA ARG A 567 29.01 17.67 16.84
C ARG A 567 29.63 17.41 15.46
N PHE A 568 30.63 16.53 15.38
CA PHE A 568 31.26 16.14 14.12
C PHE A 568 30.29 15.40 13.20
N LYS A 569 29.56 14.41 13.72
CA LYS A 569 28.55 13.62 12.99
C LYS A 569 27.39 14.48 12.47
N GLY A 570 26.94 15.45 13.26
CA GLY A 570 25.82 16.33 12.91
C GLY A 570 24.49 15.57 12.79
N LYS A 571 23.97 15.42 11.57
CA LYS A 571 22.70 14.71 11.29
C LYS A 571 22.88 13.32 10.66
N ALA A 572 24.12 12.86 10.49
CA ALA A 572 24.38 11.52 9.97
C ALA A 572 23.83 10.44 10.91
N PRO A 573 23.37 9.30 10.37
CA PRO A 573 22.87 8.18 11.17
C PRO A 573 23.97 7.62 12.08
N VAL A 574 23.60 6.99 13.18
CA VAL A 574 24.52 6.21 14.00
C VAL A 574 24.72 4.88 13.28
N GLU A 575 25.96 4.56 12.94
CA GLU A 575 26.31 3.34 12.19
C GLU A 575 26.80 2.21 13.10
N ASP A 576 27.24 2.52 14.33
CA ASP A 576 27.70 1.52 15.30
C ASP A 576 27.51 1.97 16.78
N ASP A 577 27.70 1.03 17.70
CA ASP A 577 27.68 1.26 19.14
C ASP A 577 28.87 2.13 19.59
N ILE A 578 28.64 3.01 20.56
CA ILE A 578 29.68 3.90 21.10
C ILE A 578 29.93 3.56 22.55
N THR A 579 31.13 3.07 22.84
CA THR A 579 31.62 2.82 24.19
C THR A 579 32.88 3.62 24.47
N LEU A 580 32.89 4.35 25.58
CA LEU A 580 34.06 5.07 26.10
C LEU A 580 34.20 4.82 27.60
N LEU A 581 35.29 4.18 28.00
CA LEU A 581 35.68 3.98 29.39
C LEU A 581 37.00 4.69 29.66
N VAL A 582 37.01 5.59 30.64
CA VAL A 582 38.20 6.37 31.01
C VAL A 582 38.58 6.11 32.46
N ILE A 583 39.85 5.81 32.67
CA ILE A 583 40.46 5.55 33.97
C ILE A 583 41.45 6.66 34.26
N GLU A 584 41.34 7.32 35.40
CA GLU A 584 42.30 8.33 35.86
C GLU A 584 42.96 7.89 37.16
N LEU A 585 44.30 7.89 37.19
CA LEU A 585 45.03 7.74 38.44
C LEU A 585 45.11 9.10 39.15
N ALA A 586 44.13 9.38 40.00
CA ALA A 586 44.03 10.67 40.70
C ALA A 586 44.97 10.71 41.90
N ARG A 587 45.70 11.81 42.09
CA ARG A 587 46.55 11.97 43.29
C ARG A 587 45.68 12.14 44.53
N ASP A 588 45.78 11.20 45.46
CA ASP A 588 45.19 11.28 46.80
C ASP A 588 46.33 11.38 47.82
N GLU A 589 46.38 12.50 48.55
CA GLU A 589 47.48 12.83 49.45
C GLU A 589 47.58 11.86 50.65
N ALA A 590 46.55 11.06 50.92
CA ALA A 590 46.54 10.05 51.98
C ALA A 590 47.21 8.71 51.62
N VAL A 591 47.63 8.51 50.38
CA VAL A 591 48.04 7.19 49.89
C VAL A 591 49.41 6.78 50.42
N ASP A 592 50.39 7.68 50.31
CA ASP A 592 51.73 7.43 50.83
C ASP A 592 51.67 7.16 52.34
N ILE A 593 50.74 7.83 53.02
CA ILE A 593 50.44 7.60 54.43
C ILE A 593 49.88 6.18 54.64
N ILE A 594 48.90 5.75 53.86
CA ILE A 594 48.28 4.42 54.00
C ILE A 594 49.26 3.31 53.64
N LYS A 595 50.08 3.46 52.58
CA LYS A 595 51.12 2.49 52.22
C LYS A 595 52.13 2.33 53.34
N GLN A 596 52.59 3.44 53.92
CA GLN A 596 53.51 3.40 55.07
C GLN A 596 52.86 2.79 56.32
N ALA A 597 51.58 3.08 56.59
CA ALA A 597 50.84 2.45 57.67
C ALA A 597 50.68 0.93 57.46
N LYS A 598 50.36 0.47 56.24
CA LYS A 598 50.28 -0.95 55.86
C LYS A 598 51.62 -1.66 56.07
N LYS A 599 52.73 -1.02 55.69
CA LYS A 599 54.08 -1.56 55.96
C LYS A 599 54.35 -1.76 57.46
N LEU A 600 54.03 -0.77 58.30
CA LEU A 600 54.18 -0.88 59.76
C LEU A 600 53.32 -2.01 60.34
N ILE A 601 52.11 -2.18 59.79
CA ILE A 601 51.19 -3.25 60.15
C ILE A 601 51.75 -4.64 59.79
N ASP A 602 52.32 -4.80 58.60
CA ASP A 602 52.93 -6.05 58.14
C ASP A 602 54.17 -6.40 58.98
N GLU A 603 54.89 -5.39 59.47
CA GLU A 603 55.96 -5.52 60.48
C GLU A 603 55.44 -5.77 61.92
N HIS A 604 54.12 -5.96 62.10
CA HIS A 604 53.44 -6.17 63.40
C HIS A 604 53.53 -4.99 64.38
N LYS A 605 53.88 -3.78 63.91
CA LYS A 605 53.99 -2.54 64.71
C LYS A 605 52.68 -1.77 64.76
N TYR A 606 51.64 -2.37 65.33
CA TYR A 606 50.27 -1.82 65.28
C TYR A 606 50.13 -0.44 65.95
N TYR A 607 50.80 -0.20 67.08
CA TYR A 607 50.71 1.09 67.78
C TYR A 607 51.43 2.23 67.03
N GLU A 608 52.56 1.95 66.37
CA GLU A 608 53.25 2.93 65.51
C GLU A 608 52.40 3.27 64.28
N ALA A 609 51.72 2.27 63.70
CA ALA A 609 50.78 2.49 62.61
C ALA A 609 49.58 3.37 63.06
N ILE A 610 49.08 3.18 64.28
CA ILE A 610 48.02 4.02 64.86
C ILE A 610 48.50 5.46 65.05
N ASP A 611 49.66 5.70 65.69
CA ASP A 611 50.22 7.06 65.86
C ASP A 611 50.42 7.76 64.52
N TYR A 612 50.97 7.04 63.55
CA TYR A 612 51.21 7.56 62.21
C TYR A 612 49.90 7.94 61.50
N LEU A 613 48.87 7.10 61.60
CA LEU A 613 47.54 7.37 61.06
C LEU A 613 46.81 8.50 61.79
N GLU A 614 46.92 8.62 63.12
CA GLU A 614 46.32 9.71 63.91
C GLU A 614 46.94 11.07 63.55
N ARG A 615 48.27 11.14 63.48
CA ARG A 615 48.98 12.36 63.06
C ARG A 615 48.61 12.77 61.64
N SER A 616 48.46 11.79 60.76
CA SER A 616 48.07 12.04 59.37
C SER A 616 46.60 12.45 59.25
N LEU A 617 45.73 11.88 60.06
CA LEU A 617 44.32 12.28 60.12
C LEU A 617 44.17 13.71 60.66
N ALA A 618 45.05 14.17 61.57
CA ALA A 618 45.07 15.57 62.00
C ALA A 618 45.40 16.55 60.85
N LEU A 619 46.21 16.13 59.87
CA LEU A 619 46.52 16.91 58.67
C LEU A 619 45.39 16.86 57.63
N TYR A 620 44.68 15.72 57.56
CA TYR A 620 43.59 15.50 56.60
C TYR A 620 42.30 15.00 57.31
N PRO A 621 41.60 15.87 58.06
CA PRO A 621 40.56 15.48 59.02
C PRO A 621 39.35 14.73 58.44
N ASN A 622 39.08 14.94 57.14
CA ASN A 622 37.93 14.38 56.44
C ASN A 622 38.34 13.30 55.43
N ASN A 623 39.59 12.83 55.44
CA ASN A 623 40.01 11.79 54.51
C ASN A 623 39.44 10.43 54.95
N ARG A 624 38.40 9.99 54.22
CA ARG A 624 37.66 8.76 54.48
C ARG A 624 38.57 7.52 54.55
N LYS A 625 39.59 7.43 53.69
CA LYS A 625 40.50 6.28 53.67
C LYS A 625 41.35 6.20 54.95
N LEU A 626 41.82 7.34 55.47
CA LEU A 626 42.57 7.39 56.73
C LEU A 626 41.71 6.98 57.91
N ILE A 627 40.47 7.49 57.99
CA ILE A 627 39.52 7.19 59.06
C ILE A 627 39.22 5.68 59.11
N TYR A 628 38.95 5.06 57.95
CA TYR A 628 38.66 3.63 57.87
C TYR A 628 39.86 2.76 58.25
N ASN A 629 41.06 3.08 57.75
CA ASN A 629 42.27 2.33 58.09
C ASN A 629 42.65 2.49 59.56
N LEU A 630 42.46 3.67 60.15
CA LEU A 630 42.65 3.89 61.58
C LEU A 630 41.66 3.06 62.41
N ALA A 631 40.38 3.02 62.01
CA ALA A 631 39.36 2.20 62.65
C ALA A 631 39.71 0.71 62.63
N LYS A 632 40.16 0.18 61.47
CA LYS A 632 40.63 -1.22 61.35
C LYS A 632 41.82 -1.51 62.25
N ASN A 633 42.75 -0.58 62.41
CA ASN A 633 43.90 -0.77 63.29
C ASN A 633 43.51 -0.74 64.76
N TYR A 634 42.60 0.16 65.16
CA TYR A 634 42.03 0.14 66.50
C TYR A 634 41.30 -1.16 66.81
N PHE A 635 40.59 -1.72 65.83
CA PHE A 635 39.98 -3.05 65.96
C PHE A 635 41.03 -4.15 66.20
N ARG A 636 42.17 -4.14 65.48
CA ARG A 636 43.25 -5.12 65.63
C ARG A 636 43.91 -5.11 67.01
N VAL A 637 44.00 -3.94 67.65
CA VAL A 637 44.54 -3.81 69.02
C VAL A 637 43.45 -3.96 70.10
N ASN A 638 42.29 -4.52 69.75
CA ASN A 638 41.12 -4.74 70.62
C ASN A 638 40.52 -3.45 71.24
N ASN A 639 40.79 -2.28 70.67
CA ASN A 639 40.13 -1.03 71.07
C ASN A 639 38.84 -0.83 70.26
N PHE A 640 37.83 -1.62 70.59
CA PHE A 640 36.56 -1.64 69.86
C PHE A 640 35.76 -0.33 69.99
N GLY A 641 35.93 0.40 71.11
CA GLY A 641 35.30 1.70 71.32
C GLY A 641 35.71 2.72 70.26
N LYS A 642 37.03 3.03 70.18
CA LYS A 642 37.56 3.94 69.15
C LYS A 642 37.31 3.43 67.73
N ALA A 643 37.39 2.12 67.51
CA ALA A 643 37.09 1.54 66.20
C ALA A 643 35.64 1.85 65.77
N SER A 644 34.67 1.66 66.67
CA SER A 644 33.25 1.93 66.37
C SER A 644 32.96 3.42 66.13
N GLU A 645 33.57 4.32 66.91
CA GLU A 645 33.44 5.78 66.75
C GLU A 645 33.95 6.24 65.37
N LEU A 646 35.14 5.79 64.98
CA LEU A 646 35.71 6.11 63.67
C LEU A 646 34.90 5.50 62.52
N ILE A 647 34.30 4.32 62.70
CA ILE A 647 33.38 3.75 61.70
C ILE A 647 32.10 4.58 61.60
N GLU A 648 31.50 5.03 62.71
CA GLU A 648 30.33 5.92 62.66
C GLU A 648 30.69 7.24 61.94
N GLN A 649 31.88 7.80 62.21
CA GLN A 649 32.41 8.97 61.50
C GLN A 649 32.56 8.67 59.99
N TYR A 650 33.17 7.54 59.62
CA TYR A 650 33.32 7.11 58.23
C TYR A 650 31.95 7.03 57.52
N LEU A 651 30.99 6.35 58.15
CA LEU A 651 29.65 6.09 57.61
C LEU A 651 28.81 7.36 57.50
N SER A 652 29.12 8.42 58.24
CA SER A 652 28.50 9.74 58.04
C SER A 652 28.81 10.34 56.67
N MET A 653 29.95 9.98 56.08
CA MET A 653 30.42 10.47 54.77
C MET A 653 30.21 9.46 53.64
N ASP A 654 30.27 8.15 53.93
CA ASP A 654 30.08 7.09 52.94
C ASP A 654 29.22 5.95 53.51
N LYS A 655 27.96 5.92 53.07
CA LYS A 655 26.95 4.93 53.47
C LYS A 655 26.91 3.70 52.57
N ARG A 656 27.82 3.55 51.59
CA ARG A 656 27.82 2.45 50.63
C ARG A 656 28.92 1.42 50.85
N ASN A 657 29.84 1.67 51.79
CA ASN A 657 30.92 0.74 52.07
C ASN A 657 30.46 -0.43 52.98
N LYS A 658 30.21 -1.60 52.35
CA LYS A 658 29.84 -2.84 53.07
C LYS A 658 30.86 -3.27 54.13
N TYR A 659 32.16 -3.04 53.88
CA TYR A 659 33.22 -3.45 54.81
C TYR A 659 33.26 -2.56 56.06
N ALA A 660 32.96 -1.27 55.93
CA ALA A 660 32.85 -0.36 57.08
C ALA A 660 31.72 -0.81 58.01
N TYR A 661 30.55 -1.16 57.46
CA TYR A 661 29.44 -1.74 58.22
C TYR A 661 29.82 -3.06 58.92
N TYR A 662 30.57 -3.95 58.25
CA TYR A 662 31.06 -5.18 58.87
C TYR A 662 32.04 -4.92 60.03
N VAL A 663 33.04 -4.05 59.84
CA VAL A 663 34.01 -3.71 60.90
C VAL A 663 33.31 -3.06 62.09
N GLY A 664 32.35 -2.15 61.86
CA GLY A 664 31.54 -1.54 62.91
C GLY A 664 30.65 -2.57 63.63
N GLY A 665 29.99 -3.44 62.88
CA GLY A 665 29.17 -4.52 63.43
C GLY A 665 29.96 -5.51 64.27
N ALA A 666 31.15 -5.91 63.80
CA ALA A 666 32.07 -6.74 64.56
C ALA A 666 32.56 -6.03 65.83
N ALA A 667 32.87 -4.72 65.77
CA ALA A 667 33.28 -3.95 66.94
C ALA A 667 32.17 -3.90 68.00
N TYR A 668 30.93 -3.60 67.59
CA TYR A 668 29.78 -3.61 68.50
C TYR A 668 29.48 -4.99 69.09
N TYR A 669 29.66 -6.07 68.30
CA TYR A 669 29.52 -7.43 68.79
C TYR A 669 30.53 -7.74 69.90
N GLN A 670 31.80 -7.34 69.73
CA GLN A 670 32.83 -7.49 70.76
C GLN A 670 32.57 -6.65 72.01
N MET A 671 31.89 -5.51 71.86
CA MET A 671 31.41 -4.66 72.96
C MET A 671 30.11 -5.16 73.62
N MET A 672 29.58 -6.33 73.21
CA MET A 672 28.30 -6.90 73.66
C MET A 672 27.07 -6.04 73.36
N ASN A 673 27.17 -5.06 72.46
CA ASN A 673 26.02 -4.30 71.96
C ASN A 673 25.46 -5.00 70.72
N TYR A 674 24.73 -6.09 70.94
CA TYR A 674 24.26 -6.97 69.88
C TYR A 674 23.22 -6.30 68.98
N GLU A 675 22.40 -5.39 69.52
CA GLU A 675 21.39 -4.65 68.75
C GLU A 675 22.03 -3.75 67.69
N LYS A 676 23.04 -2.94 68.06
CA LYS A 676 23.79 -2.13 67.09
C LYS A 676 24.60 -3.00 66.14
N ALA A 677 25.15 -4.12 66.62
CA ALA A 677 25.88 -5.06 65.77
C ALA A 677 24.99 -5.60 64.65
N ILE A 678 23.77 -6.05 64.98
CA ILE A 678 22.77 -6.52 64.01
C ILE A 678 22.42 -5.42 63.02
N GLN A 679 22.10 -4.21 63.47
CA GLN A 679 21.77 -3.09 62.56
C GLN A 679 22.89 -2.81 61.54
N MET A 680 24.15 -2.80 61.99
CA MET A 680 25.29 -2.58 61.10
C MET A 680 25.49 -3.76 60.14
N LEU A 681 25.35 -4.99 60.61
CA LEU A 681 25.55 -6.20 59.82
C LEU A 681 24.42 -6.45 58.80
N GLU A 682 23.16 -6.13 59.14
CA GLU A 682 22.03 -6.11 58.20
C GLU A 682 22.25 -5.08 57.10
N LYS A 683 22.82 -3.92 57.43
CA LYS A 683 23.22 -2.94 56.40
C LYS A 683 24.32 -3.46 55.51
N ALA A 684 25.35 -4.12 56.05
CA ALA A 684 26.37 -4.80 55.24
C ALA A 684 25.76 -5.84 54.30
N GLN A 685 24.80 -6.65 54.79
CA GLN A 685 24.06 -7.63 54.00
C GLN A 685 23.20 -6.99 52.90
N SER A 686 22.56 -5.84 53.18
CA SER A 686 21.74 -5.15 52.19
C SER A 686 22.56 -4.57 51.03
N LEU A 687 23.83 -4.22 51.29
CA LEU A 687 24.77 -3.72 50.29
C LEU A 687 25.41 -4.86 49.48
N ASP A 688 25.71 -5.98 50.14
CA ASP A 688 26.18 -7.20 49.50
C ASP A 688 25.50 -8.44 50.12
N PRO A 689 24.49 -8.99 49.43
CA PRO A 689 23.74 -10.14 49.90
C PRO A 689 24.58 -11.43 50.04
N ASN A 690 25.78 -11.49 49.47
CA ASN A 690 26.65 -12.65 49.48
C ASN A 690 27.92 -12.44 50.33
N PHE A 691 27.96 -11.38 51.15
CA PHE A 691 29.13 -11.11 51.99
C PHE A 691 29.25 -12.09 53.17
N THR A 692 29.90 -13.23 52.94
CA THR A 692 29.98 -14.38 53.86
C THR A 692 30.42 -14.02 55.27
N ASN A 693 31.45 -13.17 55.42
CA ASN A 693 31.96 -12.78 56.74
C ASN A 693 30.95 -11.94 57.55
N ALA A 694 30.22 -11.04 56.89
CA ALA A 694 29.19 -10.24 57.54
C ALA A 694 27.96 -11.08 57.89
N LEU A 695 27.54 -11.99 57.01
CA LEU A 695 26.47 -12.96 57.29
C LEU A 695 26.83 -13.85 58.48
N PHE A 696 28.05 -14.38 58.53
CA PHE A 696 28.47 -15.20 59.67
C PHE A 696 28.45 -14.40 60.98
N ALA A 697 28.98 -13.17 60.98
CA ALA A 697 28.92 -12.30 62.16
C ALA A 697 27.46 -11.94 62.55
N LEU A 698 26.56 -11.79 61.57
CA LEU A 698 25.13 -11.52 61.80
C LEU A 698 24.44 -12.73 62.45
N GLY A 699 24.68 -13.94 61.95
CA GLY A 699 24.18 -15.17 62.54
C GLY A 699 24.65 -15.35 63.98
N MET A 700 25.93 -15.03 64.25
CA MET A 700 26.48 -15.03 65.62
C MET A 700 25.79 -14.00 66.51
N ALA A 701 25.49 -12.80 66.00
CA ALA A 701 24.78 -11.76 66.73
C ALA A 701 23.34 -12.18 67.07
N TYR A 702 22.58 -12.72 66.11
CA TYR A 702 21.23 -13.26 66.36
C TYR A 702 21.24 -14.41 67.37
N LYS A 703 22.21 -15.32 67.30
CA LYS A 703 22.38 -16.42 68.28
C LYS A 703 22.58 -15.87 69.69
N LYS A 704 23.32 -14.76 69.86
CA LYS A 704 23.60 -14.16 71.18
C LYS A 704 22.37 -13.52 71.82
N ILE A 705 21.42 -13.01 71.03
CA ILE A 705 20.16 -12.43 71.52
C ILE A 705 19.00 -13.44 71.58
N GLY A 706 19.26 -14.73 71.30
CA GLY A 706 18.27 -15.80 71.39
C GLY A 706 17.36 -15.96 70.16
N MET A 707 17.64 -15.26 69.07
CA MET A 707 16.92 -15.38 67.79
C MET A 707 17.47 -16.57 66.98
N TYR A 708 17.26 -17.79 67.50
CA TYR A 708 17.86 -19.00 66.94
C TYR A 708 17.36 -19.36 65.54
N GLN A 709 16.11 -19.03 65.19
CA GLN A 709 15.56 -19.27 63.85
C GLN A 709 16.21 -18.37 62.80
N ASP A 710 16.34 -17.09 63.10
CA ASP A 710 17.00 -16.13 62.20
C ASP A 710 18.49 -16.43 62.05
N ALA A 711 19.16 -16.79 63.17
CA ALA A 711 20.55 -17.25 63.13
C ALA A 711 20.73 -18.48 62.24
N LEU A 712 19.84 -19.48 62.36
CA LEU A 712 19.88 -20.70 61.54
C LEU A 712 19.73 -20.38 60.05
N GLN A 713 18.76 -19.52 59.69
CA GLN A 713 18.54 -19.11 58.30
C GLN A 713 19.78 -18.40 57.71
N ILE A 714 20.42 -17.53 58.49
CA ILE A 714 21.63 -16.83 58.06
C ILE A 714 22.81 -17.81 57.92
N PHE A 715 23.00 -18.75 58.84
CA PHE A 715 24.08 -19.74 58.72
C PHE A 715 23.85 -20.72 57.56
N GLU A 716 22.61 -21.14 57.29
CA GLU A 716 22.28 -21.96 56.12
C GLU A 716 22.59 -21.22 54.81
N ARG A 717 22.32 -19.90 54.78
CA ARG A 717 22.72 -19.06 53.66
C ARG A 717 24.23 -18.98 53.48
N VAL A 718 24.99 -18.86 54.58
CA VAL A 718 26.46 -18.93 54.54
C VAL A 718 26.92 -20.27 53.97
N ALA A 719 26.34 -21.39 54.39
CA ALA A 719 26.67 -22.73 53.89
C ALA A 719 26.25 -22.93 52.41
N ASN A 720 25.23 -22.24 51.92
CA ASN A 720 24.87 -22.28 50.49
C ASN A 720 25.85 -21.49 49.63
N ILE A 721 26.44 -20.41 50.16
CA ILE A 721 27.43 -19.58 49.45
C ILE A 721 28.82 -20.23 49.50
N ASP A 722 29.19 -20.77 50.67
CA ASP A 722 30.47 -21.44 50.92
C ASP A 722 30.20 -22.81 51.58
N PRO A 723 29.99 -23.87 50.77
CA PRO A 723 29.67 -25.21 51.26
C PRO A 723 30.73 -25.84 52.17
N ASP A 724 31.98 -25.37 52.09
CA ASP A 724 33.10 -25.87 52.90
C ASP A 724 33.30 -25.08 54.21
N ASN A 725 32.40 -24.15 54.53
CA ASN A 725 32.49 -23.33 55.73
C ASN A 725 32.19 -24.14 57.01
N LYS A 726 33.24 -24.77 57.56
CA LYS A 726 33.16 -25.61 58.76
C LYS A 726 32.57 -24.89 59.98
N MET A 727 32.79 -23.58 60.10
CA MET A 727 32.27 -22.79 61.22
C MET A 727 30.75 -22.64 61.13
N ALA A 728 30.21 -22.31 59.95
CA ALA A 728 28.76 -22.20 59.76
C ALA A 728 28.05 -23.55 59.94
N LEU A 729 28.61 -24.64 59.40
CA LEU A 729 28.06 -25.99 59.56
C LEU A 729 28.05 -26.46 61.03
N PHE A 730 29.08 -26.10 61.80
CA PHE A 730 29.11 -26.37 63.24
C PHE A 730 27.98 -25.64 63.97
N GLU A 731 27.81 -24.35 63.70
CA GLU A 731 26.77 -23.51 64.33
C GLU A 731 25.34 -23.97 63.97
N ILE A 732 25.09 -24.39 62.73
CA ILE A 732 23.81 -24.99 62.31
C ILE A 732 23.49 -26.23 63.14
N ASN A 733 24.46 -27.14 63.30
CA ASN A 733 24.26 -28.38 64.04
C ASN A 733 24.03 -28.14 65.54
N GLU A 734 24.74 -27.18 66.14
CA GLU A 734 24.55 -26.78 67.53
C GLU A 734 23.15 -26.20 67.77
N ILE A 735 22.70 -25.28 66.91
CA ILE A 735 21.36 -24.69 67.04
C ILE A 735 20.26 -25.75 66.85
N ARG A 736 20.39 -26.64 65.87
CA ARG A 736 19.43 -27.72 65.63
C ARG A 736 19.35 -28.72 66.79
N LYS A 737 20.49 -29.04 67.43
CA LYS A 737 20.53 -29.88 68.64
C LYS A 737 19.90 -29.20 69.86
N GLY A 738 20.01 -27.87 69.97
CA GLY A 738 19.42 -27.11 71.06
C GLY A 738 17.92 -26.81 70.91
N LEU A 739 17.38 -26.93 69.69
CA LEU A 739 15.95 -26.75 69.38
C LEU A 739 15.14 -28.06 69.37
N ALA A 740 15.83 -29.22 69.35
CA ALA A 740 15.26 -30.56 69.47
C ALA A 740 15.17 -30.98 70.94
#